data_AF-A0A0K1QDX3-F1
#
_entry.id   AF-A0A0K1QDX3-F1
#
_cell.length_a   1.000
_cell.length_b   1.000
_cell.length_c   1.000
_cell.angle_alpha   90.00
_cell.angle_beta   90.00
_cell.angle_gamma   90.00
#
_symmetry.space_group_name_H-M   'P 1'
#
loop_
_entity.id
_entity.type
_entity.pdbx_description
1 polymer ?
#
loop_
_entity_poly.entity_id
_entity_poly.type
_entity_poly.pdbx_seq_one_letter_code
_entity_poly.pdbx_strand_id
1 'polypeptide(L)'
;MGRAGPTCVAILTTALVASLPTEARAFDSKGHDVIEALVYRTLIEGLDGQPARPEVIRDLVNDGALVPPVCFGEAVKTSEECRRAPAENPLLDWPEPLTHRPDANFRRQFSDAGQCFHFMGTLDDEHSPPMAGGHVPRALATTAIVRCRSLLDDLLRQIVLVGGRGTRESGYGLYELMHAVGDSFSLAHAERQPETHAIEFLRVWEPAAKLAGNRLGAYYSLSPTRHDADEPRDRAYVRNFAEVGGRPCKDLTGVPYAVPYACLSQEGELARQALVDLLVVAHDLRMARLASPDETTAAPERSPAWVAYKNQWFSPVHACHGEECTVRQPPERAVSNDAFLGLGTRYDPGRARVSLTANALWLRWSQDLNPFVYGFGAGAGYRRAAGVNQAIAEVGLIMALPVGARASVGITPAAVRVPFVNGDGPELVTQFFRVDLVPTKGTWFSLFGPAEVDWGRVRIDWSIGAAIGLVPHFGEVGGGALIKTSRDRAERHDDTWAPEPLWYGRLKGRRASLYAVGSATPIPTATAHSSEESREQVLGMGSLGVSFAWDRDPWHRALPTSYGGSAGLGIRRTTLEDRYLVVALSAEGRWYFLPPLGLSLVPIRIETGPRVAGSSNDPSREVSGNFFFQAGSRLGLAFTGGIVDFLIQGPTLVWHDEPFQDGEIVSVQMGIRLH
;
A
#
# COMPACT_ATOMS: atom_id res chain seq x y z
N MET A 1 9.47 40.04 -20.70
CA MET A 1 9.77 38.86 -19.86
C MET A 1 9.19 39.09 -18.48
N GLY A 2 8.00 38.56 -18.21
CA GLY A 2 7.34 38.71 -16.90
C GLY A 2 7.82 37.61 -15.95
N ARG A 3 8.30 38.00 -14.77
CA ARG A 3 8.65 37.08 -13.68
C ARG A 3 7.38 36.34 -13.25
N ALA A 4 7.37 35.02 -13.37
CA ALA A 4 6.35 34.19 -12.73
C ALA A 4 6.54 34.32 -11.21
N GLY A 5 5.58 34.94 -10.54
CA GLY A 5 5.63 35.21 -9.09
C GLY A 5 5.33 33.97 -8.23
N PRO A 6 5.52 34.09 -6.89
CA PRO A 6 5.29 33.04 -5.89
C PRO A 6 3.87 32.44 -5.86
N THR A 7 2.94 33.00 -6.63
CA THR A 7 1.55 32.55 -6.80
C THR A 7 1.43 31.19 -7.50
N CYS A 8 2.37 30.81 -8.38
CA CYS A 8 2.32 29.50 -9.06
C CYS A 8 2.65 28.32 -8.13
N VAL A 9 3.54 28.53 -7.15
CA VAL A 9 3.86 27.50 -6.14
C VAL A 9 2.63 27.26 -5.25
N ALA A 10 1.96 28.32 -4.80
CA ALA A 10 0.75 28.20 -3.97
C ALA A 10 -0.41 27.46 -4.68
N ILE A 11 -0.61 27.66 -5.99
CA ILE A 11 -1.69 26.98 -6.75
C ILE A 11 -1.39 25.49 -6.94
N LEU A 12 -0.12 25.11 -7.18
CA LEU A 12 0.29 23.71 -7.30
C LEU A 12 0.25 22.98 -5.95
N THR A 13 0.65 23.62 -4.84
CA THR A 13 0.47 23.05 -3.50
C THR A 13 -1.00 22.90 -3.16
N THR A 14 -1.86 23.86 -3.53
CA THR A 14 -3.31 23.78 -3.26
C THR A 14 -4.00 22.71 -4.12
N ALA A 15 -3.57 22.52 -5.37
CA ALA A 15 -4.07 21.44 -6.24
C ALA A 15 -3.58 20.06 -5.77
N LEU A 16 -2.31 19.93 -5.36
CA LEU A 16 -1.80 18.69 -4.75
C LEU A 16 -2.51 18.40 -3.44
N VAL A 17 -2.72 19.42 -2.58
CA VAL A 17 -3.39 19.32 -1.27
C VAL A 17 -4.88 19.02 -1.41
N ALA A 18 -5.57 19.58 -2.41
CA ALA A 18 -6.97 19.27 -2.70
C ALA A 18 -7.17 17.88 -3.35
N SER A 19 -6.12 17.32 -3.97
CA SER A 19 -6.06 15.94 -4.45
C SER A 19 -5.40 14.97 -3.47
N LEU A 20 -4.94 15.45 -2.31
CA LEU A 20 -4.52 14.55 -1.25
C LEU A 20 -5.73 13.67 -0.96
N PRO A 21 -5.57 12.33 -0.93
CA PRO A 21 -6.56 11.49 -0.30
C PRO A 21 -6.63 11.98 1.15
N THR A 22 -7.60 12.83 1.46
CA THR A 22 -8.23 12.78 2.77
C THR A 22 -8.45 11.30 3.01
N GLU A 23 -7.89 10.76 4.12
CA GLU A 23 -7.95 9.34 4.50
C GLU A 23 -9.13 8.73 3.80
N ALA A 24 -8.95 7.80 2.84
CA ALA A 24 -10.04 7.38 1.97
C ALA A 24 -11.24 6.97 2.84
N ARG A 25 -12.15 7.93 3.09
CA ARG A 25 -13.19 7.87 4.14
C ARG A 25 -14.30 6.88 3.80
N ALA A 26 -14.14 6.26 2.62
CA ALA A 26 -14.86 5.12 2.09
C ALA A 26 -14.74 3.87 2.95
N PHE A 27 -13.68 3.73 3.76
CA PHE A 27 -13.43 2.48 4.48
C PHE A 27 -13.16 2.75 5.95
N ASP A 28 -14.10 2.39 6.82
CA ASP A 28 -13.85 2.35 8.26
C ASP A 28 -13.23 1.02 8.65
N SER A 29 -11.94 0.87 8.30
CA SER A 29 -11.06 -0.24 8.70
C SER A 29 -11.19 -0.65 10.17
N LYS A 30 -11.60 0.27 11.04
CA LYS A 30 -11.76 0.01 12.48
C LYS A 30 -12.91 -0.96 12.77
N GLY A 31 -13.95 -0.99 11.95
CA GLY A 31 -15.06 -1.94 12.10
C GLY A 31 -14.58 -3.39 11.98
N HIS A 32 -13.79 -3.68 10.93
CA HIS A 32 -13.19 -5.01 10.73
C HIS A 32 -12.33 -5.44 11.90
N ASP A 33 -11.42 -4.57 12.34
CA ASP A 33 -10.51 -4.89 13.45
C ASP A 33 -11.26 -5.18 14.74
N VAL A 34 -12.32 -4.41 15.03
CA VAL A 34 -13.17 -4.63 16.21
C VAL A 34 -13.87 -5.97 16.13
N ILE A 35 -14.50 -6.31 15.00
CA ILE A 35 -15.20 -7.58 14.85
C ILE A 35 -14.23 -8.74 15.00
N GLU A 36 -13.08 -8.70 14.33
CA GLU A 36 -12.06 -9.74 14.40
C GLU A 36 -11.51 -9.91 15.82
N ALA A 37 -11.18 -8.82 16.51
CA ALA A 37 -10.74 -8.87 17.90
C ALA A 37 -11.79 -9.56 18.80
N LEU A 38 -13.08 -9.25 18.59
CA LEU A 38 -14.18 -9.87 19.33
C LEU A 38 -14.44 -11.32 18.94
N VAL A 39 -14.16 -11.72 17.70
CA VAL A 39 -14.16 -13.14 17.27
C VAL A 39 -13.11 -13.92 18.05
N TYR A 40 -11.87 -13.40 18.12
CA TYR A 40 -10.80 -14.05 18.88
C TYR A 40 -11.13 -14.15 20.37
N ARG A 41 -11.65 -13.07 20.95
CA ARG A 41 -12.12 -13.08 22.35
C ARG A 41 -13.25 -14.07 22.57
N THR A 42 -14.20 -14.18 21.65
CA THR A 42 -15.29 -15.16 21.74
C THR A 42 -14.74 -16.59 21.84
N LEU A 43 -13.79 -16.92 20.97
CA LEU A 43 -13.16 -18.25 20.96
C LEU A 43 -12.31 -18.49 22.21
N ILE A 44 -11.65 -17.49 22.78
CA ILE A 44 -10.80 -17.67 23.96
C ILE A 44 -11.59 -17.67 25.27
N GLU A 45 -12.54 -16.75 25.42
CA GLU A 45 -13.30 -16.52 26.65
C GLU A 45 -14.52 -17.45 26.75
N GLY A 46 -15.08 -17.86 25.61
CA GLY A 46 -16.42 -18.47 25.53
C GLY A 46 -17.51 -17.41 25.68
N LEU A 47 -18.52 -17.45 24.80
CA LEU A 47 -19.65 -16.53 24.81
C LEU A 47 -20.91 -17.22 24.26
N ASP A 48 -22.09 -16.65 24.53
CA ASP A 48 -23.37 -17.10 23.96
C ASP A 48 -23.72 -18.57 24.25
N GLY A 49 -23.28 -19.06 25.42
CA GLY A 49 -23.46 -20.46 25.83
C GLY A 49 -22.51 -21.44 25.15
N GLN A 50 -21.59 -20.97 24.30
CA GLN A 50 -20.52 -21.78 23.73
C GLN A 50 -19.32 -21.84 24.67
N PRO A 51 -18.68 -23.02 24.82
CA PRO A 51 -17.46 -23.13 25.60
C PRO A 51 -16.28 -22.41 24.92
N ALA A 52 -15.29 -22.04 25.71
CA ALA A 52 -14.02 -21.56 25.19
C ALA A 52 -13.37 -22.62 24.29
N ARG A 53 -12.88 -22.17 23.13
CA ARG A 53 -12.17 -22.92 22.09
C ARG A 53 -10.84 -22.26 21.67
N PRO A 54 -9.90 -21.99 22.60
CA PRO A 54 -8.61 -21.38 22.27
C PRO A 54 -7.78 -22.22 21.30
N GLU A 55 -8.02 -23.54 21.22
CA GLU A 55 -7.35 -24.44 20.28
C GLU A 55 -7.57 -24.04 18.82
N VAL A 56 -8.73 -23.46 18.48
CA VAL A 56 -9.01 -23.00 17.11
C VAL A 56 -8.00 -21.95 16.66
N ILE A 57 -7.77 -20.94 17.50
CA ILE A 57 -6.81 -19.87 17.20
C ILE A 57 -5.39 -20.43 17.22
N ARG A 58 -5.06 -21.23 18.24
CA ARG A 58 -3.73 -21.87 18.36
C ARG A 58 -3.35 -22.62 17.09
N ASP A 59 -4.25 -23.47 16.61
CA ASP A 59 -3.96 -24.39 15.52
C ASP A 59 -3.95 -23.66 14.17
N LEU A 60 -4.77 -22.62 14.00
CA LEU A 60 -4.68 -21.72 12.84
C LEU A 60 -3.41 -20.86 12.84
N VAL A 61 -2.90 -20.46 14.01
CA VAL A 61 -1.59 -19.80 14.11
C VAL A 61 -0.45 -20.79 13.80
N ASN A 62 -0.49 -21.99 14.37
CA ASN A 62 0.48 -23.06 14.13
C ASN A 62 0.53 -23.48 12.66
N ASP A 63 -0.62 -23.53 11.99
CA ASP A 63 -0.70 -23.94 10.59
C ASP A 63 -0.25 -22.84 9.63
N GLY A 64 -0.08 -21.59 10.08
CA GLY A 64 0.29 -20.51 9.19
C GLY A 64 -0.88 -19.68 8.66
N ALA A 65 -2.12 -19.91 9.11
CA ALA A 65 -3.32 -19.21 8.64
C ALA A 65 -3.57 -17.86 9.34
N LEU A 66 -3.28 -17.76 10.64
CA LEU A 66 -3.34 -16.50 11.42
C LEU A 66 -1.96 -16.05 11.85
N VAL A 67 -1.65 -14.75 11.82
CA VAL A 67 -0.34 -14.23 12.25
C VAL A 67 -0.12 -14.49 13.75
N PRO A 68 1.03 -15.08 14.15
CA PRO A 68 1.32 -15.35 15.55
C PRO A 68 1.52 -14.06 16.33
N PRO A 69 1.01 -13.96 17.56
CA PRO A 69 1.47 -12.97 18.52
C PRO A 69 2.98 -13.09 18.76
N VAL A 70 3.59 -12.02 19.28
CA VAL A 70 5.04 -11.98 19.58
C VAL A 70 5.43 -13.07 20.57
N CYS A 71 4.59 -13.33 21.57
CA CYS A 71 4.85 -14.31 22.62
C CYS A 71 4.22 -15.69 22.33
N PHE A 72 3.78 -15.93 21.09
CA PHE A 72 3.22 -17.23 20.70
C PHE A 72 4.26 -18.35 20.85
N GLY A 73 3.86 -19.48 21.44
CA GLY A 73 4.72 -20.64 21.61
C GLY A 73 5.76 -20.54 22.74
N GLU A 74 5.85 -19.41 23.47
CA GLU A 74 6.70 -19.29 24.67
C GLU A 74 6.00 -19.90 25.90
N ALA A 75 5.92 -21.24 25.96
CA ALA A 75 5.32 -21.98 27.08
C ALA A 75 5.96 -21.63 28.44
N VAL A 76 7.27 -21.39 28.44
CA VAL A 76 7.97 -20.65 29.49
C VAL A 76 8.35 -19.32 28.88
N LYS A 77 7.69 -18.24 29.32
CA LYS A 77 8.03 -16.87 28.93
C LYS A 77 9.48 -16.62 29.38
N THR A 78 10.43 -16.83 28.49
CA THR A 78 11.86 -16.77 28.82
C THR A 78 12.37 -15.34 28.66
N SER A 79 11.82 -14.63 27.68
CA SER A 79 12.04 -13.20 27.51
C SER A 79 11.38 -12.43 28.66
N GLU A 80 12.05 -11.39 29.14
CA GLU A 80 11.49 -10.46 30.13
C GLU A 80 10.25 -9.74 29.59
N GLU A 81 10.25 -9.44 28.28
CA GLU A 81 9.11 -8.85 27.56
C GLU A 81 7.87 -9.74 27.62
N CYS A 82 7.98 -11.04 27.26
CA CYS A 82 6.83 -11.94 27.32
C CYS A 82 6.38 -12.25 28.75
N ARG A 83 7.29 -12.28 29.73
CA ARG A 83 6.92 -12.44 31.15
C ARG A 83 6.07 -11.29 31.66
N ARG A 84 6.40 -10.06 31.25
CA ARG A 84 5.68 -8.85 31.67
C ARG A 84 4.45 -8.57 30.82
N ALA A 85 4.32 -9.19 29.65
CA ALA A 85 3.21 -9.00 28.73
C ALA A 85 1.83 -8.98 29.40
N PRO A 86 1.42 -9.96 30.24
CA PRO A 86 0.08 -9.96 30.82
C PRO A 86 -0.20 -8.70 31.66
N ALA A 87 0.82 -8.14 32.32
CA ALA A 87 0.69 -6.99 33.20
C ALA A 87 0.93 -5.63 32.50
N GLU A 88 1.75 -5.59 31.45
CA GLU A 88 2.20 -4.33 30.83
C GLU A 88 1.65 -4.12 29.42
N ASN A 89 1.49 -5.19 28.63
CA ASN A 89 0.96 -5.16 27.28
C ASN A 89 0.43 -6.55 26.88
N PRO A 90 -0.78 -6.92 27.29
CA PRO A 90 -1.30 -8.26 27.05
C PRO A 90 -1.48 -8.55 25.57
N LEU A 91 -1.51 -7.55 24.67
CA LEU A 91 -1.52 -7.78 23.21
C LEU A 91 -0.29 -8.48 22.67
N LEU A 92 0.79 -8.61 23.44
CA LEU A 92 1.92 -9.45 23.02
C LEU A 92 1.56 -10.94 23.01
N ASP A 93 0.49 -11.34 23.71
CA ASP A 93 -0.05 -12.70 23.75
C ASP A 93 -1.27 -12.90 22.83
N TRP A 94 -1.85 -11.83 22.27
CA TRP A 94 -3.07 -11.90 21.44
C TRP A 94 -2.75 -11.69 19.94
N PRO A 95 -3.43 -12.41 19.01
CA PRO A 95 -3.21 -12.25 17.58
C PRO A 95 -3.41 -10.81 17.09
N GLU A 96 -2.75 -10.43 16.00
CA GLU A 96 -2.98 -9.13 15.39
C GLU A 96 -4.31 -9.17 14.58
N PRO A 97 -5.35 -8.32 14.83
CA PRO A 97 -6.38 -8.04 13.84
C PRO A 97 -5.84 -7.52 12.50
N LEU A 98 -6.07 -8.29 11.43
CA LEU A 98 -5.60 -7.98 10.07
C LEU A 98 -6.69 -8.00 9.00
N THR A 99 -7.97 -8.15 9.37
CA THR A 99 -9.12 -8.15 8.45
C THR A 99 -9.34 -6.81 7.75
N HIS A 100 -8.72 -5.72 8.22
CA HIS A 100 -8.65 -4.46 7.47
C HIS A 100 -7.60 -4.46 6.34
N ARG A 101 -6.60 -5.34 6.38
CA ARG A 101 -5.49 -5.32 5.40
C ARG A 101 -5.97 -5.57 3.96
N PRO A 102 -6.96 -6.44 3.71
CA PRO A 102 -7.55 -6.57 2.39
C PRO A 102 -8.08 -5.25 1.80
N ASP A 103 -8.59 -4.31 2.60
CA ASP A 103 -9.02 -2.99 2.11
C ASP A 103 -7.88 -2.13 1.60
N ALA A 104 -6.68 -2.29 2.18
CA ALA A 104 -5.48 -1.60 1.73
C ALA A 104 -5.01 -2.12 0.35
N ASN A 105 -5.55 -3.25 -0.12
CA ASN A 105 -5.34 -3.72 -1.49
C ASN A 105 -6.25 -2.93 -2.44
N PHE A 106 -5.86 -1.70 -2.76
CA PHE A 106 -6.60 -0.80 -3.65
C PHE A 106 -6.93 -1.40 -5.02
N ARG A 107 -6.14 -2.35 -5.50
CA ARG A 107 -6.50 -3.07 -6.73
C ARG A 107 -7.83 -3.81 -6.58
N ARG A 108 -8.13 -4.35 -5.40
CA ARG A 108 -9.42 -4.98 -5.11
C ARG A 108 -10.54 -3.97 -5.08
N GLN A 109 -10.26 -2.80 -4.55
CA GLN A 109 -11.19 -1.68 -4.57
C GLN A 109 -11.56 -1.31 -6.02
N PHE A 110 -10.63 -1.25 -6.96
CA PHE A 110 -10.91 -0.70 -8.30
C PHE A 110 -11.05 -1.70 -9.45
N SER A 111 -11.02 -3.01 -9.18
CA SER A 111 -11.14 -4.03 -10.24
C SER A 111 -12.37 -4.92 -10.06
N ASP A 112 -12.95 -5.37 -11.16
CA ASP A 112 -14.08 -6.31 -11.16
C ASP A 112 -13.72 -7.63 -10.47
N ALA A 113 -12.48 -8.10 -10.68
CA ALA A 113 -11.94 -9.26 -9.97
C ALA A 113 -11.75 -9.01 -8.47
N GLY A 114 -11.71 -7.76 -8.05
CA GLY A 114 -11.58 -7.34 -6.67
C GLY A 114 -12.88 -7.29 -5.88
N GLN A 115 -14.00 -7.02 -6.54
CA GLN A 115 -15.26 -6.69 -5.86
C GLN A 115 -15.77 -7.80 -4.93
N CYS A 116 -15.57 -9.06 -5.29
CA CYS A 116 -16.00 -10.15 -4.41
C CYS A 116 -15.18 -10.28 -3.13
N PHE A 117 -13.96 -9.72 -3.06
CA PHE A 117 -13.23 -9.64 -1.78
C PHE A 117 -13.93 -8.70 -0.80
N HIS A 118 -14.69 -7.72 -1.30
CA HIS A 118 -15.56 -6.87 -0.52
C HIS A 118 -17.02 -7.37 -0.48
N PHE A 119 -17.25 -8.58 -1.01
CA PHE A 119 -18.57 -9.18 -1.16
C PHE A 119 -19.56 -8.32 -1.97
N MET A 120 -19.08 -7.69 -3.04
CA MET A 120 -19.85 -6.75 -3.87
C MET A 120 -20.10 -7.23 -5.31
N GLY A 121 -21.10 -6.62 -5.93
CA GLY A 121 -21.37 -6.71 -7.37
C GLY A 121 -20.34 -5.93 -8.20
N THR A 122 -20.20 -6.29 -9.48
CA THR A 122 -19.42 -5.48 -10.44
C THR A 122 -20.33 -4.47 -11.14
N LEU A 123 -19.74 -3.48 -11.81
CA LEU A 123 -20.49 -2.52 -12.61
C LEU A 123 -21.34 -3.21 -13.69
N ASP A 124 -20.83 -4.28 -14.29
CA ASP A 124 -21.57 -5.05 -15.30
C ASP A 124 -22.86 -5.68 -14.74
N ASP A 125 -22.87 -6.08 -13.47
CA ASP A 125 -24.07 -6.65 -12.84
C ASP A 125 -25.20 -5.61 -12.73
N GLU A 126 -24.86 -4.33 -12.49
CA GLU A 126 -25.84 -3.25 -12.41
C GLU A 126 -26.53 -2.95 -13.76
N HIS A 127 -25.83 -3.21 -14.86
CA HIS A 127 -26.37 -3.01 -16.21
C HIS A 127 -27.30 -4.14 -16.68
N SER A 128 -27.49 -5.18 -15.86
CA SER A 128 -28.43 -6.27 -16.17
C SER A 128 -29.89 -5.80 -16.08
N PRO A 129 -30.82 -6.45 -16.82
CA PRO A 129 -32.24 -6.16 -16.67
C PRO A 129 -32.71 -6.35 -15.22
N PRO A 130 -33.59 -5.47 -14.71
CA PRO A 130 -34.13 -5.62 -13.37
C PRO A 130 -34.97 -6.89 -13.23
N MET A 131 -35.10 -7.37 -11.99
CA MET A 131 -36.04 -8.44 -11.67
C MET A 131 -37.48 -8.02 -12.00
N ALA A 132 -38.32 -8.99 -12.37
CA ALA A 132 -39.72 -8.73 -12.69
C ALA A 132 -40.44 -8.03 -11.52
N GLY A 133 -40.99 -6.84 -11.77
CA GLY A 133 -41.70 -6.05 -10.76
C GLY A 133 -40.83 -5.28 -9.78
N GLY A 134 -39.50 -5.25 -9.97
CA GLY A 134 -38.55 -4.54 -9.11
C GLY A 134 -37.67 -3.54 -9.87
N HIS A 135 -36.88 -2.78 -9.11
CA HIS A 135 -35.87 -1.85 -9.62
C HIS A 135 -34.43 -2.40 -9.46
N VAL A 136 -34.28 -3.56 -8.82
CA VAL A 136 -32.99 -4.20 -8.58
C VAL A 136 -32.57 -5.01 -9.81
N PRO A 137 -31.41 -4.73 -10.42
CA PRO A 137 -30.79 -5.54 -11.48
C PRO A 137 -30.70 -7.01 -11.08
N ARG A 138 -31.14 -7.93 -11.95
CA ARG A 138 -31.20 -9.37 -11.64
C ARG A 138 -29.83 -9.93 -11.27
N ALA A 139 -28.77 -9.52 -11.97
CA ALA A 139 -27.44 -10.07 -11.73
C ALA A 139 -26.90 -9.73 -10.32
N LEU A 140 -27.30 -8.61 -9.72
CA LEU A 140 -26.94 -8.26 -8.34
C LEU A 140 -27.59 -9.19 -7.30
N ALA A 141 -28.77 -9.72 -7.61
CA ALA A 141 -29.53 -10.64 -6.76
C ALA A 141 -29.21 -12.12 -7.02
N THR A 142 -28.50 -12.45 -8.10
CA THR A 142 -28.18 -13.85 -8.47
C THR A 142 -26.70 -14.05 -8.77
N THR A 143 -26.26 -13.68 -9.97
CA THR A 143 -24.91 -13.92 -10.50
C THR A 143 -23.81 -13.39 -9.58
N ALA A 144 -23.97 -12.18 -9.05
CA ALA A 144 -23.01 -11.56 -8.14
C ALA A 144 -22.83 -12.38 -6.85
N ILE A 145 -23.94 -12.85 -6.25
CA ILE A 145 -23.91 -13.68 -5.05
C ILE A 145 -23.23 -15.02 -5.33
N VAL A 146 -23.57 -15.68 -6.45
CA VAL A 146 -22.94 -16.95 -6.87
C VAL A 146 -21.43 -16.75 -7.06
N ARG A 147 -21.05 -15.67 -7.76
CA ARG A 147 -19.66 -15.32 -8.03
C ARG A 147 -18.87 -15.12 -6.73
N CYS A 148 -19.41 -14.36 -5.78
CA CYS A 148 -18.71 -14.09 -4.53
C CYS A 148 -18.70 -15.30 -3.58
N ARG A 149 -19.73 -16.15 -3.59
CA ARG A 149 -19.68 -17.46 -2.92
C ARG A 149 -18.60 -18.37 -3.50
N SER A 150 -18.38 -18.33 -4.82
CA SER A 150 -17.27 -19.06 -5.46
C SER A 150 -15.89 -18.58 -4.97
N LEU A 151 -15.72 -17.27 -4.69
CA LEU A 151 -14.48 -16.77 -4.07
C LEU A 151 -14.27 -17.40 -2.69
N LEU A 152 -15.32 -17.43 -1.86
CA LEU A 152 -15.23 -18.02 -0.52
C LEU A 152 -14.81 -19.50 -0.59
N ASP A 153 -15.35 -20.25 -1.56
CA ASP A 153 -14.95 -21.64 -1.82
C ASP A 153 -13.47 -21.75 -2.15
N ASP A 154 -12.96 -20.89 -3.05
CA ASP A 154 -11.56 -20.92 -3.46
C ASP A 154 -10.60 -20.48 -2.33
N LEU A 155 -10.99 -19.49 -1.52
CA LEU A 155 -10.22 -19.09 -0.33
C LEU A 155 -10.19 -20.21 0.72
N LEU A 156 -11.32 -20.88 0.97
CA LEU A 156 -11.34 -22.04 1.86
C LEU A 156 -10.42 -23.15 1.36
N ARG A 157 -10.46 -23.46 0.05
CA ARG A 157 -9.57 -24.46 -0.54
C ARG A 157 -8.10 -24.10 -0.35
N GLN A 158 -7.73 -22.84 -0.50
CA GLN A 158 -6.37 -22.37 -0.24
C GLN A 158 -5.96 -22.63 1.22
N ILE A 159 -6.84 -22.31 2.18
CA ILE A 159 -6.60 -22.52 3.62
C ILE A 159 -6.49 -24.01 3.95
N VAL A 160 -7.46 -24.82 3.53
CA VAL A 160 -7.56 -26.22 3.94
C VAL A 160 -6.56 -27.11 3.19
N LEU A 161 -6.40 -26.94 1.88
CA LEU A 161 -5.55 -27.83 1.06
C LEU A 161 -4.07 -27.48 1.15
N VAL A 162 -3.74 -26.19 1.19
CA VAL A 162 -2.34 -25.72 1.26
C VAL A 162 -1.95 -25.48 2.71
N GLY A 163 -2.64 -24.55 3.38
CA GLY A 163 -2.20 -24.00 4.65
C GLY A 163 -0.81 -23.37 4.56
N GLY A 164 -0.13 -23.21 5.70
CA GLY A 164 1.20 -22.64 5.76
C GLY A 164 1.23 -21.11 5.70
N ARG A 165 2.43 -20.54 5.86
CA ARG A 165 2.64 -19.07 5.89
C ARG A 165 2.14 -18.36 4.63
N GLY A 166 2.09 -19.05 3.49
CA GLY A 166 1.56 -18.53 2.23
C GLY A 166 0.07 -18.17 2.26
N THR A 167 -0.70 -18.67 3.25
CA THR A 167 -2.09 -18.25 3.47
C THR A 167 -2.23 -16.93 4.24
N ARG A 168 -1.11 -16.30 4.64
CA ARG A 168 -1.05 -14.93 5.20
C ARG A 168 -0.56 -13.89 4.21
N GLU A 169 -0.02 -14.31 3.06
CA GLU A 169 0.50 -13.37 2.06
C GLU A 169 -0.67 -12.59 1.44
N SER A 170 -0.62 -11.26 1.51
CA SER A 170 -1.71 -10.39 1.08
C SER A 170 -2.13 -10.74 -0.35
N GLY A 171 -3.38 -11.15 -0.52
CA GLY A 171 -3.76 -11.83 -1.75
C GLY A 171 -4.71 -12.99 -1.52
N TYR A 172 -4.39 -13.90 -0.60
CA TYR A 172 -5.14 -15.15 -0.48
C TYR A 172 -5.03 -15.72 0.92
N GLY A 173 -6.15 -16.19 1.46
CA GLY A 173 -6.18 -16.96 2.70
C GLY A 173 -7.23 -16.48 3.69
N LEU A 174 -6.93 -16.67 4.97
CA LEU A 174 -7.94 -16.57 6.03
C LEU A 174 -8.38 -15.13 6.28
N TYR A 175 -7.48 -14.15 6.21
CA TYR A 175 -7.83 -12.74 6.41
C TYR A 175 -8.71 -12.20 5.29
N GLU A 176 -8.46 -12.57 4.03
CA GLU A 176 -9.36 -12.26 2.92
C GLU A 176 -10.73 -12.91 3.06
N LEU A 177 -10.77 -14.15 3.54
CA LEU A 177 -12.02 -14.88 3.74
C LEU A 177 -12.84 -14.24 4.87
N MET A 178 -12.20 -13.92 5.99
CA MET A 178 -12.82 -13.22 7.10
C MET A 178 -13.28 -11.81 6.70
N HIS A 179 -12.48 -11.08 5.92
CA HIS A 179 -12.85 -9.77 5.42
C HIS A 179 -14.11 -9.83 4.54
N ALA A 180 -14.12 -10.69 3.51
CA ALA A 180 -15.29 -10.85 2.62
C ALA A 180 -16.55 -11.31 3.37
N VAL A 181 -16.39 -12.20 4.37
CA VAL A 181 -17.50 -12.64 5.23
C VAL A 181 -18.02 -11.48 6.07
N GLY A 182 -17.13 -10.71 6.71
CA GLY A 182 -17.51 -9.53 7.49
C GLY A 182 -18.26 -8.52 6.64
N ASP A 183 -17.70 -8.16 5.49
CA ASP A 183 -18.26 -7.24 4.51
C ASP A 183 -19.64 -7.65 4.01
N SER A 184 -19.94 -8.95 3.93
CA SER A 184 -21.26 -9.43 3.55
C SER A 184 -22.39 -9.02 4.51
N PHE A 185 -22.06 -8.52 5.71
CA PHE A 185 -23.02 -7.97 6.68
C PHE A 185 -23.00 -6.43 6.71
N SER A 186 -22.12 -5.77 5.95
CA SER A 186 -22.18 -4.32 5.77
C SER A 186 -23.43 -3.99 4.96
N LEU A 187 -24.29 -3.13 5.51
CA LEU A 187 -25.47 -2.59 4.80
C LEU A 187 -25.09 -1.76 3.57
N ALA A 188 -23.81 -1.44 3.44
CA ALA A 188 -23.23 -0.74 2.33
C ALA A 188 -22.85 -1.70 1.18
N HIS A 189 -22.56 -2.97 1.47
CA HIS A 189 -22.11 -3.95 0.47
C HIS A 189 -23.23 -4.91 0.07
N ALA A 190 -24.09 -5.29 1.01
CA ALA A 190 -25.18 -6.23 0.77
C ALA A 190 -26.49 -5.76 1.43
N GLU A 191 -27.60 -6.03 0.76
CA GLU A 191 -28.94 -5.93 1.35
C GLU A 191 -29.36 -7.32 1.85
N ARG A 192 -29.90 -7.39 3.06
CA ARG A 192 -30.38 -8.63 3.68
C ARG A 192 -31.79 -8.46 4.21
N GLN A 193 -32.59 -9.52 4.13
CA GLN A 193 -33.91 -9.53 4.73
C GLN A 193 -33.83 -9.45 6.27
N PRO A 194 -34.63 -8.59 6.94
CA PRO A 194 -34.54 -8.40 8.40
C PRO A 194 -34.80 -9.66 9.23
N GLU A 195 -35.71 -10.55 8.79
CA GLU A 195 -36.13 -11.71 9.57
C GLU A 195 -35.26 -12.95 9.35
N THR A 196 -34.88 -13.21 8.09
CA THR A 196 -34.16 -14.43 7.69
C THR A 196 -32.65 -14.19 7.55
N HIS A 197 -32.24 -12.92 7.47
CA HIS A 197 -30.88 -12.49 7.13
C HIS A 197 -30.38 -13.04 5.78
N ALA A 198 -31.27 -13.57 4.93
CA ALA A 198 -30.95 -13.99 3.57
C ALA A 198 -30.55 -12.78 2.72
N ILE A 199 -29.58 -12.98 1.83
CA ILE A 199 -29.05 -11.91 0.97
C ILE A 199 -30.06 -11.64 -0.14
N GLU A 200 -30.58 -10.41 -0.20
CA GLU A 200 -31.50 -9.97 -1.23
C GLU A 200 -30.75 -9.58 -2.50
N PHE A 201 -29.73 -8.74 -2.38
CA PHE A 201 -28.83 -8.38 -3.48
C PHE A 201 -27.51 -7.80 -2.98
N LEU A 202 -26.49 -7.80 -3.84
CA LEU A 202 -25.22 -7.11 -3.60
C LEU A 202 -25.25 -5.71 -4.21
N ARG A 203 -24.56 -4.78 -3.56
CA ARG A 203 -24.36 -3.41 -4.05
C ARG A 203 -23.10 -3.33 -4.90
N VAL A 204 -23.02 -2.29 -5.72
CA VAL A 204 -21.91 -2.06 -6.64
C VAL A 204 -21.08 -0.88 -6.18
N TRP A 205 -19.77 -1.04 -6.24
CA TRP A 205 -18.81 0.00 -5.93
C TRP A 205 -18.63 0.96 -7.10
N GLU A 206 -18.76 2.27 -6.86
CA GLU A 206 -18.56 3.31 -7.88
C GLU A 206 -17.44 4.29 -7.50
N PRO A 207 -16.17 3.93 -7.75
CA PRO A 207 -15.03 4.76 -7.35
C PRO A 207 -14.93 6.07 -8.16
N ALA A 208 -15.51 6.11 -9.36
CA ALA A 208 -15.45 7.26 -10.26
C ALA A 208 -16.21 8.49 -9.73
N ALA A 209 -17.25 8.30 -8.92
CA ALA A 209 -18.02 9.39 -8.31
C ALA A 209 -17.14 10.29 -7.41
N LYS A 210 -16.14 9.71 -6.73
CA LYS A 210 -15.18 10.45 -5.90
C LYS A 210 -14.17 11.25 -6.71
N LEU A 211 -13.66 10.67 -7.81
CA LEU A 211 -12.67 11.31 -8.69
C LEU A 211 -13.26 12.49 -9.48
N ALA A 212 -14.56 12.48 -9.76
CA ALA A 212 -15.26 13.56 -10.46
C ALA A 212 -15.59 14.79 -9.59
N GLY A 213 -15.38 14.70 -8.27
CA GLY A 213 -15.68 15.76 -7.31
C GLY A 213 -17.19 15.99 -7.10
N ASN A 214 -17.54 16.57 -5.94
CA ASN A 214 -18.91 16.79 -5.44
C ASN A 214 -19.89 17.54 -6.38
N ARG A 215 -19.45 18.08 -7.52
CA ARG A 215 -20.32 18.77 -8.48
C ARG A 215 -21.09 17.83 -9.41
N LEU A 216 -20.58 16.61 -9.65
CA LEU A 216 -21.34 15.55 -10.33
C LEU A 216 -21.99 14.59 -9.33
N GLY A 217 -21.41 14.39 -8.14
CA GLY A 217 -21.93 13.48 -7.10
C GLY A 217 -23.38 13.74 -6.67
N ALA A 218 -23.88 14.98 -6.76
CA ALA A 218 -25.28 15.30 -6.47
C ALA A 218 -26.29 14.75 -7.49
N TYR A 219 -25.85 14.37 -8.70
CA TYR A 219 -26.69 13.69 -9.70
C TYR A 219 -26.67 12.16 -9.57
N TYR A 220 -25.71 11.61 -8.83
CA TYR A 220 -25.47 10.16 -8.72
C TYR A 220 -25.72 9.60 -7.30
N SER A 221 -26.00 10.45 -6.32
CA SER A 221 -26.23 10.01 -4.93
C SER A 221 -27.56 9.27 -4.79
N LEU A 222 -27.51 8.13 -4.09
CA LEU A 222 -28.63 7.34 -3.53
C LEU A 222 -29.32 6.33 -4.47
N SER A 223 -28.60 5.65 -5.37
CA SER A 223 -29.14 4.39 -5.88
C SER A 223 -29.11 3.33 -4.76
N PRO A 224 -30.22 2.64 -4.45
CA PRO A 224 -30.22 1.56 -3.48
C PRO A 224 -29.36 0.36 -3.91
N THR A 225 -28.85 0.34 -5.15
CA THR A 225 -27.95 -0.71 -5.66
C THR A 225 -26.47 -0.32 -5.62
N ARG A 226 -26.14 0.88 -5.16
CA ARG A 226 -24.77 1.41 -5.16
C ARG A 226 -24.21 1.61 -3.76
N HIS A 227 -22.88 1.59 -3.70
CA HIS A 227 -22.06 1.92 -2.56
C HIS A 227 -21.27 3.18 -2.86
N ASP A 228 -21.49 4.21 -2.04
CA ASP A 228 -20.83 5.49 -2.17
C ASP A 228 -19.53 5.52 -1.35
N ALA A 229 -18.54 6.25 -1.82
CA ALA A 229 -17.21 6.31 -1.20
C ALA A 229 -17.14 7.07 0.14
N ASP A 230 -18.26 7.50 0.72
CA ASP A 230 -18.37 8.08 2.07
C ASP A 230 -19.68 7.58 2.71
N GLU A 231 -19.96 6.29 2.56
CA GLU A 231 -21.23 5.67 2.95
C GLU A 231 -21.29 5.43 4.48
N PRO A 232 -22.19 6.11 5.23
CA PRO A 232 -22.30 5.92 6.67
C PRO A 232 -22.60 4.47 7.09
N ARG A 233 -23.24 3.68 6.21
CA ARG A 233 -23.54 2.27 6.44
C ARG A 233 -22.30 1.39 6.63
N ASP A 234 -21.12 1.78 6.12
CA ASP A 234 -19.86 1.04 6.37
C ASP A 234 -19.45 1.08 7.84
N ARG A 235 -19.90 2.10 8.58
CA ARG A 235 -19.53 2.28 9.99
C ARG A 235 -20.53 1.66 10.95
N ALA A 236 -21.51 0.93 10.42
CA ALA A 236 -22.67 0.47 11.17
C ALA A 236 -22.37 -0.69 12.13
N TYR A 237 -21.21 -1.35 12.05
CA TYR A 237 -20.87 -2.47 12.94
C TYR A 237 -20.76 -2.12 14.42
N VAL A 238 -20.38 -0.87 14.72
CA VAL A 238 -20.25 -0.37 16.09
C VAL A 238 -21.28 0.72 16.33
N ARG A 239 -22.00 0.61 17.44
CA ARG A 239 -22.94 1.62 17.92
C ARG A 239 -22.17 2.84 18.43
N ASN A 240 -21.65 3.64 17.51
CA ASN A 240 -20.69 4.73 17.77
C ASN A 240 -21.08 5.67 18.92
N PHE A 241 -22.37 5.96 19.06
CA PHE A 241 -22.90 6.87 20.07
C PHE A 241 -23.43 6.18 21.33
N ALA A 242 -23.47 4.85 21.38
CA ALA A 242 -23.81 4.14 22.60
C ALA A 242 -22.69 4.31 23.63
N GLU A 243 -23.07 4.43 24.90
CA GLU A 243 -22.13 4.47 26.00
C GLU A 243 -22.16 3.15 26.78
N VAL A 244 -20.99 2.55 26.97
CA VAL A 244 -20.82 1.34 27.78
C VAL A 244 -19.69 1.60 28.77
N GLY A 245 -19.98 1.47 30.07
CA GLY A 245 -19.00 1.77 31.12
C GLY A 245 -18.58 3.25 31.18
N GLY A 246 -19.48 4.17 30.81
CA GLY A 246 -19.23 5.62 30.85
C GLY A 246 -18.34 6.15 29.71
N ARG A 247 -18.10 5.36 28.66
CA ARG A 247 -17.35 5.77 27.47
C ARG A 247 -18.15 5.50 26.19
N PRO A 248 -18.16 6.43 25.23
CA PRO A 248 -18.72 6.18 23.90
C PRO A 248 -17.99 5.05 23.17
N CYS A 249 -18.72 4.15 22.52
CA CYS A 249 -18.14 3.02 21.79
C CYS A 249 -17.18 3.46 20.67
N LYS A 250 -17.46 4.58 19.98
CA LYS A 250 -16.55 5.12 18.95
C LYS A 250 -15.15 5.45 19.49
N ASP A 251 -15.03 5.78 20.77
CA ASP A 251 -13.74 6.13 21.40
C ASP A 251 -12.94 4.87 21.78
N LEU A 252 -13.52 3.69 21.56
CA LEU A 252 -12.93 2.38 21.84
C LEU A 252 -12.50 1.64 20.57
N THR A 253 -12.99 2.04 19.38
CA THR A 253 -12.60 1.42 18.10
C THR A 253 -11.11 1.62 17.77
N GLY A 254 -10.49 2.60 18.42
CA GLY A 254 -9.04 2.78 18.48
C GLY A 254 -8.28 1.74 19.32
N VAL A 255 -8.96 0.79 19.94
CA VAL A 255 -8.38 -0.28 20.75
C VAL A 255 -9.30 -1.49 20.58
N PRO A 256 -9.20 -2.23 19.46
CA PRO A 256 -10.22 -3.21 19.06
C PRO A 256 -10.61 -4.20 20.15
N TYR A 257 -9.63 -4.73 20.87
CA TYR A 257 -9.86 -5.67 21.95
C TYR A 257 -10.52 -5.08 23.22
N ALA A 258 -10.45 -3.75 23.40
CA ALA A 258 -11.10 -3.08 24.54
C ALA A 258 -12.57 -2.73 24.26
N VAL A 259 -13.08 -3.00 23.07
CA VAL A 259 -14.50 -2.78 22.74
C VAL A 259 -15.34 -3.83 23.49
N PRO A 260 -16.36 -3.42 24.27
CA PRO A 260 -17.33 -4.35 24.83
C PRO A 260 -18.23 -4.97 23.75
N TYR A 261 -18.69 -6.21 23.92
CA TYR A 261 -19.68 -6.82 22.99
C TYR A 261 -20.96 -5.98 22.87
N ALA A 262 -21.36 -5.32 23.96
CA ALA A 262 -22.48 -4.38 23.97
C ALA A 262 -22.24 -3.13 23.09
N CYS A 263 -21.07 -2.92 22.51
CA CYS A 263 -20.86 -1.86 21.52
C CYS A 263 -21.21 -2.30 20.09
N LEU A 264 -21.39 -3.60 19.82
CA LEU A 264 -21.78 -4.06 18.49
C LEU A 264 -23.23 -3.68 18.16
N SER A 265 -23.47 -3.36 16.89
CA SER A 265 -24.80 -3.32 16.30
C SER A 265 -25.30 -4.74 16.01
N GLN A 266 -26.50 -4.87 15.45
CA GLN A 266 -27.01 -6.17 15.01
C GLN A 266 -26.14 -6.74 13.89
N GLU A 267 -25.73 -5.92 12.93
CA GLU A 267 -24.87 -6.31 11.82
C GLU A 267 -23.47 -6.71 12.31
N GLY A 268 -22.91 -5.95 13.25
CA GLY A 268 -21.62 -6.27 13.87
C GLY A 268 -21.65 -7.58 14.65
N GLU A 269 -22.76 -7.85 15.31
CA GLU A 269 -22.98 -9.08 16.07
C GLU A 269 -23.16 -10.30 15.14
N LEU A 270 -23.94 -10.17 14.07
CA LEU A 270 -24.10 -11.22 13.05
C LEU A 270 -22.77 -11.51 12.34
N ALA A 271 -22.01 -10.47 11.99
CA ALA A 271 -20.69 -10.62 11.39
C ALA A 271 -19.72 -11.36 12.33
N ARG A 272 -19.72 -11.00 13.62
CA ARG A 272 -18.92 -11.69 14.65
C ARG A 272 -19.27 -13.16 14.73
N GLN A 273 -20.56 -13.50 14.83
CA GLN A 273 -21.01 -14.91 14.90
C GLN A 273 -20.63 -15.70 13.64
N ALA A 274 -20.85 -15.13 12.45
CA ALA A 274 -20.49 -15.75 11.18
C ALA A 274 -18.98 -15.98 11.05
N LEU A 275 -18.15 -15.11 11.63
CA LEU A 275 -16.69 -15.26 11.65
C LEU A 275 -16.20 -16.26 12.70
N VAL A 276 -16.87 -16.36 13.85
CA VAL A 276 -16.60 -17.43 14.83
C VAL A 276 -16.87 -18.79 14.19
N ASP A 277 -18.04 -18.97 13.57
CA ASP A 277 -18.40 -20.20 12.87
C ASP A 277 -17.42 -20.50 11.72
N LEU A 278 -16.99 -19.47 10.98
CA LEU A 278 -16.01 -19.60 9.92
C LEU A 278 -14.69 -20.18 10.43
N LEU A 279 -14.13 -19.59 11.50
CA LEU A 279 -12.85 -20.02 12.04
C LEU A 279 -12.93 -21.46 12.54
N VAL A 280 -14.03 -21.83 13.17
CA VAL A 280 -14.31 -23.21 13.60
C VAL A 280 -14.34 -24.17 12.40
N VAL A 281 -15.13 -23.87 11.36
CA VAL A 281 -15.27 -24.74 10.18
C VAL A 281 -13.94 -24.85 9.42
N ALA A 282 -13.24 -23.75 9.22
CA ALA A 282 -11.94 -23.74 8.55
C ALA A 282 -10.90 -24.55 9.34
N HIS A 283 -10.85 -24.37 10.67
CA HIS A 283 -10.01 -25.16 11.57
C HIS A 283 -10.32 -26.66 11.48
N ASP A 284 -11.58 -27.05 11.67
CA ASP A 284 -11.96 -28.46 11.75
C ASP A 284 -11.69 -29.19 10.42
N LEU A 285 -11.98 -28.53 9.28
CA LEU A 285 -11.65 -29.06 7.95
C LEU A 285 -10.14 -29.17 7.72
N ARG A 286 -9.36 -28.18 8.18
CA ARG A 286 -7.90 -28.22 8.07
C ARG A 286 -7.30 -29.33 8.93
N MET A 287 -7.75 -29.48 10.18
CA MET A 287 -7.29 -30.56 11.06
C MET A 287 -7.66 -31.93 10.52
N ALA A 288 -8.88 -32.10 9.97
CA ALA A 288 -9.28 -33.33 9.30
C ALA A 288 -8.38 -33.63 8.09
N ARG A 289 -8.06 -32.62 7.26
CA ARG A 289 -7.15 -32.75 6.12
C ARG A 289 -5.73 -33.14 6.53
N LEU A 290 -5.22 -32.58 7.63
CA LEU A 290 -3.90 -32.93 8.16
C LEU A 290 -3.86 -34.35 8.74
N ALA A 291 -4.96 -34.80 9.35
CA ALA A 291 -5.08 -36.15 9.91
C ALA A 291 -5.24 -37.24 8.84
N SER A 292 -6.02 -36.97 7.77
CA SER A 292 -6.21 -37.89 6.65
C SER A 292 -6.22 -37.15 5.30
N PRO A 293 -5.08 -37.13 4.58
CA PRO A 293 -4.99 -36.43 3.30
C PRO A 293 -5.62 -37.19 2.11
N ASP A 294 -6.71 -37.94 2.33
CA ASP A 294 -7.43 -38.70 1.31
C ASP A 294 -8.29 -37.84 0.35
N GLU A 295 -8.97 -38.50 -0.60
CA GLU A 295 -9.85 -37.84 -1.58
C GLU A 295 -11.06 -37.14 -0.95
N THR A 296 -11.51 -37.56 0.23
CA THR A 296 -12.68 -36.96 0.90
C THR A 296 -12.38 -35.57 1.44
N THR A 297 -11.11 -35.31 1.80
CA THR A 297 -10.63 -33.99 2.25
C THR A 297 -10.06 -33.13 1.12
N ALA A 298 -10.05 -33.63 -0.13
CA ALA A 298 -9.53 -32.92 -1.30
C ALA A 298 -10.48 -31.86 -1.88
N ALA A 299 -11.77 -31.90 -1.49
CA ALA A 299 -12.80 -30.95 -1.93
C ALA A 299 -13.54 -30.33 -0.72
N PRO A 300 -12.84 -29.54 0.14
CA PRO A 300 -13.42 -28.97 1.36
C PRO A 300 -14.65 -28.09 1.08
N GLU A 301 -14.73 -27.47 -0.09
CA GLU A 301 -15.86 -26.66 -0.54
C GLU A 301 -17.16 -27.46 -0.78
N ARG A 302 -17.07 -28.79 -0.80
CA ARG A 302 -18.20 -29.71 -0.91
C ARG A 302 -18.53 -30.41 0.40
N SER A 303 -17.75 -30.16 1.45
CA SER A 303 -17.97 -30.79 2.76
C SER A 303 -19.35 -30.39 3.34
N PRO A 304 -20.03 -31.30 4.07
CA PRO A 304 -21.30 -30.95 4.71
C PRO A 304 -21.20 -29.74 5.64
N ALA A 305 -20.08 -29.60 6.38
CA ALA A 305 -19.84 -28.49 7.28
C ALA A 305 -19.78 -27.15 6.54
N TRP A 306 -19.04 -27.07 5.42
CA TRP A 306 -18.97 -25.84 4.63
C TRP A 306 -20.28 -25.52 3.90
N VAL A 307 -20.99 -26.54 3.41
CA VAL A 307 -22.32 -26.34 2.80
C VAL A 307 -23.31 -25.81 3.83
N ALA A 308 -23.31 -26.36 5.06
CA ALA A 308 -24.14 -25.86 6.15
C ALA A 308 -23.79 -24.42 6.50
N TYR A 309 -22.50 -24.09 6.64
CA TYR A 309 -22.02 -22.73 6.87
C TYR A 309 -22.53 -21.74 5.80
N LYS A 310 -22.37 -22.08 4.51
CA LYS A 310 -22.86 -21.24 3.40
C LYS A 310 -24.37 -21.08 3.41
N ASN A 311 -25.13 -22.13 3.74
CA ASN A 311 -26.58 -22.06 3.78
C ASN A 311 -27.08 -21.23 4.98
N GLN A 312 -26.36 -21.23 6.10
CA GLN A 312 -26.69 -20.41 7.25
C GLN A 312 -26.44 -18.93 6.97
N TRP A 313 -25.26 -18.57 6.46
CA TRP A 313 -24.82 -17.18 6.41
C TRP A 313 -24.95 -16.51 5.03
N PHE A 314 -25.05 -17.29 3.95
CA PHE A 314 -25.00 -16.82 2.55
C PHE A 314 -26.13 -17.35 1.67
N SER A 315 -27.29 -17.64 2.28
CA SER A 315 -28.49 -18.02 1.53
C SER A 315 -29.04 -16.84 0.74
N PRO A 316 -29.20 -16.95 -0.59
CA PRO A 316 -29.82 -15.90 -1.39
C PRO A 316 -31.35 -15.99 -1.28
N VAL A 317 -32.01 -14.84 -1.32
CA VAL A 317 -33.47 -14.74 -1.47
C VAL A 317 -33.89 -15.22 -2.86
N HIS A 318 -33.13 -14.83 -3.87
CA HIS A 318 -33.43 -15.13 -5.27
C HIS A 318 -32.57 -16.29 -5.78
N ALA A 319 -33.22 -17.33 -6.29
CA ALA A 319 -32.52 -18.46 -6.88
C ALA A 319 -31.85 -18.06 -8.21
N CYS A 320 -30.61 -18.52 -8.41
CA CYS A 320 -29.97 -18.48 -9.72
C CYS A 320 -30.61 -19.53 -10.65
N HIS A 321 -30.55 -19.30 -11.95
CA HIS A 321 -31.00 -20.26 -12.97
C HIS A 321 -29.98 -20.41 -14.11
N GLY A 322 -29.82 -21.64 -14.61
CA GLY A 322 -28.96 -21.93 -15.77
C GLY A 322 -27.52 -21.48 -15.57
N GLU A 323 -27.00 -20.68 -16.51
CA GLU A 323 -25.61 -20.20 -16.51
C GLU A 323 -25.28 -19.31 -15.30
N GLU A 324 -26.27 -18.62 -14.72
CA GLU A 324 -26.10 -17.76 -13.53
C GLU A 324 -25.48 -18.53 -12.36
N CYS A 325 -25.85 -19.82 -12.20
CA CYS A 325 -25.38 -20.67 -11.12
C CYS A 325 -23.93 -21.16 -11.28
N THR A 326 -23.31 -20.89 -12.43
CA THR A 326 -21.98 -21.38 -12.78
C THR A 326 -20.94 -20.27 -12.87
N VAL A 327 -21.36 -19.01 -12.70
CA VAL A 327 -20.48 -17.86 -12.79
C VAL A 327 -19.46 -17.88 -11.66
N ARG A 328 -18.19 -17.72 -12.03
CA ARG A 328 -17.06 -17.67 -11.10
C ARG A 328 -16.43 -16.29 -11.10
N GLN A 329 -15.73 -15.98 -10.01
CA GLN A 329 -14.96 -14.76 -9.95
C GLN A 329 -13.91 -14.78 -11.07
N PRO A 330 -13.78 -13.68 -11.84
CA PRO A 330 -12.72 -13.60 -12.83
C PRO A 330 -11.37 -13.69 -12.11
N PRO A 331 -10.38 -14.39 -12.68
CA PRO A 331 -9.09 -14.53 -12.03
C PRO A 331 -8.48 -13.16 -11.79
N GLU A 332 -7.94 -12.98 -10.58
CA GLU A 332 -7.10 -11.83 -10.31
C GLU A 332 -5.88 -11.94 -11.24
N ARG A 333 -5.67 -10.98 -12.16
CA ARG A 333 -4.41 -10.90 -12.94
C ARG A 333 -3.24 -11.11 -11.98
N ALA A 334 -2.38 -12.09 -12.23
CA ALA A 334 -1.25 -12.31 -11.33
C ALA A 334 -0.32 -11.10 -11.34
N VAL A 335 0.73 -11.18 -10.53
CA VAL A 335 1.93 -10.35 -10.72
C VAL A 335 2.50 -10.68 -12.11
N SER A 336 2.03 -9.99 -13.14
CA SER A 336 2.53 -10.09 -14.49
C SER A 336 3.68 -9.10 -14.67
N ASN A 337 4.68 -9.53 -15.43
CA ASN A 337 5.67 -8.63 -16.01
C ASN A 337 5.09 -8.16 -17.34
N ASP A 338 4.31 -7.09 -17.31
CA ASP A 338 3.75 -6.54 -18.54
C ASP A 338 4.83 -5.70 -19.21
N ALA A 339 5.24 -6.13 -20.40
CA ALA A 339 6.16 -5.38 -21.25
C ALA A 339 5.35 -4.60 -22.29
N PHE A 340 5.69 -3.33 -22.46
CA PHE A 340 5.10 -2.44 -23.46
C PHE A 340 6.21 -1.92 -24.36
N LEU A 341 5.96 -1.88 -25.66
CA LEU A 341 6.87 -1.29 -26.65
C LEU A 341 6.09 -0.28 -27.48
N GLY A 342 6.51 0.97 -27.49
CA GLY A 342 5.76 2.02 -28.16
C GLY A 342 6.58 3.22 -28.60
N LEU A 343 5.91 4.13 -29.30
CA LEU A 343 6.42 5.42 -29.71
C LEU A 343 5.70 6.51 -28.92
N GLY A 344 6.46 7.45 -28.38
CA GLY A 344 5.98 8.59 -27.61
C GLY A 344 6.41 9.90 -28.24
N THR A 345 5.57 10.91 -28.12
CA THR A 345 5.89 12.30 -28.41
C THR A 345 5.67 13.14 -27.17
N ARG A 346 6.54 14.13 -26.95
CA ARG A 346 6.39 15.10 -25.86
C ARG A 346 6.73 16.51 -26.34
N TYR A 347 5.91 17.46 -25.95
CA TYR A 347 6.06 18.87 -26.24
C TYR A 347 6.18 19.69 -24.96
N ASP A 348 7.23 20.50 -24.89
CA ASP A 348 7.45 21.53 -23.88
C ASP A 348 7.46 22.89 -24.60
N PRO A 349 6.37 23.67 -24.48
CA PRO A 349 6.24 24.98 -25.11
C PRO A 349 7.15 26.02 -24.46
N GLY A 350 7.48 25.89 -23.17
CA GLY A 350 8.35 26.82 -22.47
C GLY A 350 9.76 26.84 -23.07
N ARG A 351 10.17 25.72 -23.67
CA ARG A 351 11.48 25.56 -24.32
C ARG A 351 11.43 25.39 -25.84
N ALA A 352 10.23 25.50 -26.43
CA ALA A 352 9.99 25.14 -27.82
C ALA A 352 10.63 23.78 -28.18
N ARG A 353 10.46 22.80 -27.27
CA ARG A 353 11.12 21.50 -27.30
C ARG A 353 10.13 20.42 -27.69
N VAL A 354 10.46 19.63 -28.69
CA VAL A 354 9.69 18.45 -29.11
C VAL A 354 10.60 17.23 -29.02
N SER A 355 10.14 16.17 -28.35
CA SER A 355 10.84 14.89 -28.25
C SER A 355 10.01 13.78 -28.87
N LEU A 356 10.63 12.89 -29.64
CA LEU A 356 10.07 11.67 -30.19
C LEU A 356 10.91 10.50 -29.66
N THR A 357 10.31 9.57 -28.93
CA THR A 357 11.02 8.44 -28.29
C THR A 357 10.38 7.11 -28.61
N ALA A 358 11.19 6.10 -28.86
CA ALA A 358 10.78 4.71 -28.72
C ALA A 358 10.97 4.31 -27.25
N ASN A 359 9.93 3.77 -26.62
CA ASN A 359 9.90 3.44 -25.21
C ASN A 359 9.61 1.96 -25.01
N ALA A 360 10.37 1.33 -24.12
CA ALA A 360 10.08 0.05 -23.52
C ALA A 360 9.67 0.28 -22.08
N LEU A 361 8.55 -0.28 -21.64
CA LEU A 361 8.12 -0.25 -20.25
C LEU A 361 8.01 -1.67 -19.74
N TRP A 362 8.59 -1.93 -18.59
CA TRP A 362 8.37 -3.13 -17.82
C TRP A 362 7.61 -2.75 -16.57
N LEU A 363 6.35 -3.17 -16.48
CA LEU A 363 5.55 -3.00 -15.29
C LEU A 363 5.58 -4.31 -14.49
N ARG A 364 5.73 -4.15 -13.17
CA ARG A 364 5.68 -5.24 -12.20
C ARG A 364 4.75 -4.84 -11.07
N TRP A 365 3.92 -5.80 -10.68
CA TRP A 365 3.07 -5.67 -9.51
C TRP A 365 3.82 -6.15 -8.27
N SER A 366 3.66 -5.47 -7.13
CA SER A 366 4.11 -5.97 -5.83
C SER A 366 2.95 -5.88 -4.88
N GLN A 367 2.76 -6.95 -4.13
CA GLN A 367 1.82 -6.99 -3.04
C GLN A 367 2.23 -6.02 -1.91
N ASP A 368 3.52 -5.72 -1.75
CA ASP A 368 4.06 -4.86 -0.69
C ASP A 368 3.88 -3.35 -0.95
N LEU A 369 3.64 -2.95 -2.22
CA LEU A 369 3.53 -1.55 -2.66
C LEU A 369 2.16 -1.21 -3.25
N ASN A 370 1.16 -2.05 -3.00
CA ASN A 370 -0.25 -1.85 -3.33
C ASN A 370 -0.73 -0.47 -2.79
N PRO A 371 -1.40 0.40 -3.57
CA PRO A 371 -2.03 0.21 -4.90
C PRO A 371 -1.14 0.04 -6.12
N PHE A 372 0.14 0.37 -6.01
CA PHE A 372 0.88 0.84 -7.16
C PHE A 372 1.46 -0.31 -7.97
N VAL A 373 1.24 -0.24 -9.28
CA VAL A 373 2.09 -0.86 -10.29
C VAL A 373 3.37 -0.04 -10.33
N TYR A 374 4.51 -0.65 -10.05
CA TYR A 374 5.78 0.00 -10.31
C TYR A 374 6.37 -0.56 -11.59
N GLY A 375 7.30 0.18 -12.16
CA GLY A 375 7.93 -0.29 -13.36
C GLY A 375 9.22 0.41 -13.64
N PHE A 376 9.88 -0.11 -14.66
CA PHE A 376 11.05 0.46 -15.25
C PHE A 376 10.72 0.85 -16.69
N GLY A 377 10.94 2.12 -17.02
CA GLY A 377 10.90 2.60 -18.39
C GLY A 377 12.32 2.77 -18.91
N ALA A 378 12.55 2.35 -20.14
CA ALA A 378 13.71 2.75 -20.92
C ALA A 378 13.22 3.34 -22.24
N GLY A 379 13.86 4.41 -22.69
CA GLY A 379 13.52 5.06 -23.94
C GLY A 379 14.75 5.54 -24.67
N ALA A 380 14.67 5.56 -25.99
CA ALA A 380 15.68 6.18 -26.84
C ALA A 380 14.98 6.95 -27.95
N GLY A 381 15.54 8.08 -28.34
CA GLY A 381 14.89 8.92 -29.32
C GLY A 381 15.64 10.18 -29.64
N TYR A 382 14.85 11.14 -30.09
CA TYR A 382 15.35 12.36 -30.67
C TYR A 382 14.56 13.56 -30.13
N ARG A 383 15.28 14.64 -29.84
CA ARG A 383 14.76 15.88 -29.29
C ARG A 383 15.20 17.05 -30.17
N ARG A 384 14.24 17.90 -30.52
CA ARG A 384 14.48 19.19 -31.14
C ARG A 384 14.22 20.28 -30.11
N ALA A 385 15.20 21.15 -29.87
CA ALA A 385 15.07 22.32 -29.00
C ALA A 385 15.81 23.50 -29.64
N ALA A 386 15.14 24.65 -29.79
CA ALA A 386 15.74 25.88 -30.35
C ALA A 386 16.54 25.68 -31.67
N GLY A 387 16.06 24.80 -32.55
CA GLY A 387 16.72 24.50 -33.83
C GLY A 387 17.87 23.48 -33.76
N VAL A 388 18.25 23.04 -32.56
CA VAL A 388 19.27 22.01 -32.33
C VAL A 388 18.61 20.63 -32.20
N ASN A 389 19.28 19.66 -32.80
CA ASN A 389 18.88 18.28 -32.93
C ASN A 389 19.72 17.43 -31.97
N GLN A 390 19.10 16.77 -31.00
CA GLN A 390 19.78 15.99 -29.96
C GLN A 390 19.24 14.56 -29.92
N ALA A 391 20.13 13.56 -29.90
CA ALA A 391 19.74 12.19 -29.54
C ALA A 391 19.62 12.07 -28.02
N ILE A 392 18.61 11.38 -27.52
CA ILE A 392 18.35 11.20 -26.08
C ILE A 392 18.14 9.72 -25.74
N ALA A 393 18.61 9.31 -24.55
CA ALA A 393 18.15 8.11 -23.87
C ALA A 393 17.52 8.50 -22.53
N GLU A 394 16.53 7.73 -22.09
CA GLU A 394 15.86 7.89 -20.81
C GLU A 394 15.76 6.54 -20.12
N VAL A 395 15.96 6.53 -18.81
CA VAL A 395 15.67 5.40 -17.94
C VAL A 395 14.93 5.94 -16.73
N GLY A 396 13.82 5.32 -16.32
CA GLY A 396 13.04 5.83 -15.20
C GLY A 396 12.24 4.78 -14.45
N LEU A 397 11.91 5.12 -13.21
CA LEU A 397 10.98 4.40 -12.37
C LEU A 397 9.58 4.94 -12.64
N ILE A 398 8.62 4.03 -12.79
CA ILE A 398 7.21 4.32 -13.02
C ILE A 398 6.46 3.89 -11.77
N MET A 399 5.45 4.65 -11.39
CA MET A 399 4.49 4.29 -10.35
C MET A 399 3.09 4.65 -10.85
N ALA A 400 2.20 3.67 -10.97
CA ALA A 400 0.85 3.85 -11.50
C ALA A 400 -0.18 3.15 -10.62
N LEU A 401 -1.28 3.84 -10.33
CA LEU A 401 -2.48 3.34 -9.69
C LEU A 401 -3.47 2.86 -10.77
N PRO A 402 -3.86 1.58 -10.81
CA PRO A 402 -4.94 1.11 -11.66
C PRO A 402 -6.27 1.73 -11.20
N VAL A 403 -7.02 2.30 -12.14
CA VAL A 403 -8.34 2.91 -11.88
C VAL A 403 -9.47 2.16 -12.60
N GLY A 404 -9.17 0.96 -13.11
CA GLY A 404 -10.11 0.05 -13.76
C GLY A 404 -9.38 -1.07 -14.51
N ALA A 405 -10.12 -1.94 -15.22
CA ALA A 405 -9.53 -3.08 -15.93
C ALA A 405 -8.55 -2.69 -17.06
N ARG A 406 -8.67 -1.47 -17.60
CA ARG A 406 -7.97 -1.00 -18.79
C ARG A 406 -7.41 0.42 -18.64
N ALA A 407 -7.34 0.95 -17.42
CA ALA A 407 -6.87 2.31 -17.18
C ALA A 407 -6.00 2.38 -15.90
N SER A 408 -4.95 3.20 -15.94
CA SER A 408 -4.17 3.56 -14.75
C SER A 408 -3.76 5.03 -14.77
N VAL A 409 -3.62 5.60 -13.58
CA VAL A 409 -3.11 6.96 -13.36
C VAL A 409 -1.83 6.88 -12.56
N GLY A 410 -0.78 7.57 -12.96
CA GLY A 410 0.53 7.43 -12.34
C GLY A 410 1.42 8.65 -12.40
N ILE A 411 2.65 8.45 -11.97
CA ILE A 411 3.77 9.38 -12.01
C ILE A 411 5.04 8.63 -12.42
N THR A 412 6.02 9.36 -12.94
CA THR A 412 7.39 8.88 -13.08
C THR A 412 8.19 9.57 -11.98
N PRO A 413 8.30 8.99 -10.76
CA PRO A 413 8.89 9.68 -9.62
C PRO A 413 10.35 10.06 -9.87
N ALA A 414 11.08 9.25 -10.64
CA ALA A 414 12.46 9.54 -11.01
C ALA A 414 12.80 8.95 -12.38
N ALA A 415 13.37 9.76 -13.25
CA ALA A 415 13.96 9.35 -14.52
C ALA A 415 15.28 10.07 -14.75
N VAL A 416 16.27 9.36 -15.26
CA VAL A 416 17.53 9.94 -15.74
C VAL A 416 17.45 10.00 -17.26
N ARG A 417 17.64 11.18 -17.82
CA ARG A 417 17.64 11.41 -19.26
C ARG A 417 18.98 11.95 -19.71
N VAL A 418 19.63 11.26 -20.64
CA VAL A 418 20.97 11.59 -21.12
C VAL A 418 20.90 12.03 -22.59
N PRO A 419 21.21 13.29 -22.92
CA PRO A 419 21.44 13.71 -24.29
C PRO A 419 22.85 13.31 -24.75
N PHE A 420 22.97 12.70 -25.93
CA PHE A 420 24.26 12.20 -26.45
C PHE A 420 24.98 13.19 -27.36
N VAL A 421 24.27 14.16 -27.93
CA VAL A 421 24.79 15.09 -28.94
C VAL A 421 24.31 16.49 -28.60
N ASN A 422 25.24 17.45 -28.45
CA ASN A 422 24.97 18.87 -28.23
C ASN A 422 24.06 19.16 -27.01
N GLY A 423 24.17 18.36 -25.94
CA GLY A 423 23.29 18.41 -24.77
C GLY A 423 23.94 19.04 -23.54
N ASP A 424 23.12 19.73 -22.76
CA ASP A 424 23.44 20.36 -21.46
C ASP A 424 23.54 19.33 -20.29
N GLY A 425 24.18 18.18 -20.52
CA GLY A 425 24.34 17.14 -19.49
C GLY A 425 23.08 16.31 -19.18
N PRO A 426 23.19 15.33 -18.25
CA PRO A 426 22.08 14.47 -17.84
C PRO A 426 21.02 15.24 -17.03
N GLU A 427 19.74 15.00 -17.34
CA GLU A 427 18.59 15.55 -16.62
C GLU A 427 18.06 14.50 -15.62
N LEU A 428 17.86 14.89 -14.34
CA LEU A 428 17.13 14.08 -13.35
C LEU A 428 15.71 14.61 -13.22
N VAL A 429 14.73 13.80 -13.60
CA VAL A 429 13.40 14.26 -13.92
C VAL A 429 12.32 13.54 -13.12
N THR A 430 11.36 14.29 -12.57
CA THR A 430 10.06 13.74 -12.13
C THR A 430 8.98 14.17 -13.11
N GLN A 431 8.15 13.23 -13.59
CA GLN A 431 7.01 13.54 -14.45
C GLN A 431 5.73 13.38 -13.64
N PHE A 432 5.00 14.48 -13.50
CA PHE A 432 3.72 14.47 -12.80
C PHE A 432 2.59 14.16 -13.78
N PHE A 433 1.75 13.24 -13.35
CA PHE A 433 0.53 12.82 -14.01
C PHE A 433 0.77 12.10 -15.35
N ARG A 434 0.38 10.83 -15.33
CA ARG A 434 0.40 9.90 -16.44
C ARG A 434 -0.93 9.18 -16.43
N VAL A 435 -1.55 9.03 -17.60
CA VAL A 435 -2.76 8.21 -17.74
C VAL A 435 -2.48 7.17 -18.80
N ASP A 436 -2.56 5.90 -18.43
CA ASP A 436 -2.44 4.77 -19.34
C ASP A 436 -3.82 4.20 -19.63
N LEU A 437 -4.07 3.88 -20.90
CA LEU A 437 -5.28 3.24 -21.41
C LEU A 437 -4.89 2.02 -22.23
N VAL A 438 -5.61 0.92 -22.04
CA VAL A 438 -5.43 -0.34 -22.78
C VAL A 438 -6.72 -0.60 -23.57
N PRO A 439 -6.93 0.09 -24.71
CA PRO A 439 -8.20 0.01 -25.42
C PRO A 439 -8.49 -1.39 -25.97
N THR A 440 -7.45 -2.18 -26.28
CA THR A 440 -7.57 -3.56 -26.77
C THR A 440 -6.55 -4.49 -26.11
N LYS A 441 -6.69 -5.81 -26.27
CA LYS A 441 -5.75 -6.84 -25.76
C LYS A 441 -4.35 -6.80 -26.39
N GLY A 442 -4.01 -5.82 -27.22
CA GLY A 442 -2.68 -5.72 -27.84
C GLY A 442 -2.14 -4.32 -27.95
N THR A 443 -2.91 -3.31 -27.54
CA THR A 443 -2.53 -1.90 -27.69
C THR A 443 -2.63 -1.15 -26.37
N TRP A 444 -1.70 -0.22 -26.20
CA TRP A 444 -1.62 0.66 -25.04
C TRP A 444 -1.42 2.10 -25.52
N PHE A 445 -2.02 3.03 -24.80
CA PHE A 445 -1.95 4.45 -25.03
C PHE A 445 -1.62 5.16 -23.71
N SER A 446 -0.73 6.13 -23.73
CA SER A 446 -0.47 6.99 -22.57
C SER A 446 -0.64 8.46 -22.90
N LEU A 447 -1.06 9.21 -21.89
CA LEU A 447 -0.94 10.65 -21.82
C LEU A 447 0.02 11.01 -20.69
N PHE A 448 0.88 12.01 -20.92
CA PHE A 448 1.82 12.55 -19.93
C PHE A 448 1.58 14.05 -19.76
N GLY A 449 1.81 14.56 -18.55
CA GLY A 449 1.76 16.00 -18.26
C GLY A 449 0.62 16.38 -17.31
N PRO A 450 0.52 17.66 -16.90
CA PRO A 450 1.10 18.81 -17.57
C PRO A 450 2.46 19.28 -17.05
N ALA A 451 3.09 18.59 -16.09
CA ALA A 451 4.30 19.11 -15.43
C ALA A 451 5.45 18.09 -15.36
N GLU A 452 6.66 18.60 -15.58
CA GLU A 452 7.93 17.88 -15.45
C GLU A 452 8.85 18.71 -14.53
N VAL A 453 9.50 18.09 -13.55
CA VAL A 453 10.49 18.76 -12.68
C VAL A 453 11.87 18.23 -13.01
N ASP A 454 12.76 19.11 -13.43
CA ASP A 454 14.17 18.84 -13.61
C ASP A 454 14.90 19.22 -12.31
N TRP A 455 15.26 18.20 -11.52
CA TRP A 455 15.95 18.34 -10.25
C TRP A 455 17.41 18.76 -10.40
N GLY A 456 18.04 18.46 -11.54
CA GLY A 456 19.41 18.91 -11.80
C GLY A 456 19.51 20.44 -11.89
N ARG A 457 18.41 21.08 -12.29
CA ARG A 457 18.30 22.55 -12.44
C ARG A 457 17.29 23.19 -11.50
N VAL A 458 16.65 22.39 -10.64
CA VAL A 458 15.58 22.78 -9.70
C VAL A 458 14.52 23.65 -10.40
N ARG A 459 13.91 23.10 -11.46
CA ARG A 459 12.97 23.85 -12.30
C ARG A 459 11.78 23.01 -12.71
N ILE A 460 10.61 23.65 -12.77
CA ILE A 460 9.35 23.06 -13.23
C ILE A 460 9.10 23.52 -14.65
N ASP A 461 8.99 22.57 -15.58
CA ASP A 461 8.61 22.79 -16.96
C ASP A 461 7.18 22.30 -17.19
N TRP A 462 6.40 23.08 -17.94
CA TRP A 462 5.14 22.56 -18.46
C TRP A 462 5.45 21.64 -19.64
N SER A 463 4.92 20.43 -19.63
CA SER A 463 5.07 19.51 -20.76
C SER A 463 3.84 18.63 -20.92
N ILE A 464 3.48 18.33 -22.17
CA ILE A 464 2.43 17.39 -22.51
C ILE A 464 2.97 16.36 -23.49
N GLY A 465 2.55 15.11 -23.35
CA GLY A 465 2.94 14.07 -24.29
C GLY A 465 1.89 13.01 -24.45
N ALA A 466 2.07 12.20 -25.49
CA ALA A 466 1.28 11.00 -25.71
C ALA A 466 2.20 9.87 -26.19
N ALA A 467 1.88 8.63 -25.82
CA ALA A 467 2.52 7.45 -26.38
C ALA A 467 1.49 6.44 -26.86
N ILE A 468 1.85 5.67 -27.87
CA ILE A 468 1.10 4.52 -28.35
C ILE A 468 2.05 3.34 -28.53
N GLY A 469 1.62 2.16 -28.14
CA GLY A 469 2.45 0.97 -28.24
C GLY A 469 1.67 -0.33 -28.30
N LEU A 470 2.44 -1.39 -28.50
CA LEU A 470 1.99 -2.76 -28.46
C LEU A 470 2.28 -3.36 -27.08
N VAL A 471 1.42 -4.28 -26.66
CA VAL A 471 1.63 -5.10 -25.47
C VAL A 471 2.01 -6.51 -25.95
N PRO A 472 3.31 -6.79 -26.17
CA PRO A 472 3.79 -8.08 -26.70
C PRO A 472 3.42 -9.27 -25.82
N HIS A 473 3.17 -9.07 -24.53
CA HIS A 473 2.78 -10.12 -23.62
C HIS A 473 1.81 -9.57 -22.57
N PHE A 474 0.57 -10.04 -22.58
CA PHE A 474 -0.24 -10.04 -21.36
C PHE A 474 0.08 -11.33 -20.64
N GLY A 475 0.57 -11.23 -19.41
CA GLY A 475 0.38 -12.32 -18.46
C GLY A 475 -1.11 -12.43 -18.15
N GLU A 476 -1.93 -12.88 -19.11
CA GLU A 476 -3.21 -13.49 -18.76
C GLU A 476 -2.83 -14.77 -18.02
N VAL A 477 -2.78 -14.69 -16.69
CA VAL A 477 -3.04 -15.89 -15.91
C VAL A 477 -4.50 -16.20 -16.19
N GLY A 478 -4.71 -17.06 -17.19
CA GLY A 478 -5.91 -17.85 -17.27
C GLY A 478 -6.14 -18.44 -15.89
N GLY A 479 -7.40 -18.53 -15.47
CA GLY A 479 -7.83 -19.01 -14.15
C GLY A 479 -7.29 -20.39 -13.81
N GLY A 480 -6.01 -20.46 -13.47
CA GLY A 480 -5.36 -21.50 -12.73
C GLY A 480 -5.65 -21.24 -11.26
N ALA A 481 -5.85 -22.33 -10.53
CA ALA A 481 -6.33 -22.32 -9.15
C ALA A 481 -5.68 -21.20 -8.34
N LEU A 482 -6.50 -20.48 -7.57
CA LEU A 482 -6.11 -19.53 -6.50
C LEU A 482 -5.22 -20.16 -5.41
N ILE A 483 -4.74 -21.38 -5.67
CA ILE A 483 -3.94 -22.21 -4.83
C ILE A 483 -2.47 -21.85 -5.04
N LYS A 484 -1.96 -20.93 -4.22
CA LYS A 484 -0.51 -20.67 -4.14
C LYS A 484 0.11 -21.64 -3.16
N THR A 485 1.01 -22.51 -3.65
CA THR A 485 1.78 -23.42 -2.78
C THR A 485 2.97 -22.68 -2.18
N SER A 486 3.01 -22.53 -0.86
CA SER A 486 4.21 -22.10 -0.15
C SER A 486 5.05 -23.33 0.22
N ARG A 487 6.36 -23.22 0.08
CA ARG A 487 7.32 -24.27 0.52
C ARG A 487 7.63 -24.16 2.02
N ASP A 488 7.29 -23.04 2.65
CA ASP A 488 7.63 -22.77 4.03
C ASP A 488 6.57 -23.34 4.97
N ARG A 489 6.98 -24.35 5.74
CA ARG A 489 6.14 -24.89 6.81
C ARG A 489 6.16 -23.94 8.00
N ALA A 490 5.00 -23.67 8.59
CA ALA A 490 4.95 -22.98 9.87
C ALA A 490 5.48 -23.91 10.97
N GLU A 491 6.18 -23.34 11.95
CA GLU A 491 6.59 -24.06 13.15
C GLU A 491 5.36 -24.29 14.03
N ARG A 492 5.17 -25.54 14.45
CA ARG A 492 4.02 -25.97 15.24
C ARG A 492 4.42 -26.02 16.72
N HIS A 493 3.69 -25.28 17.55
CA HIS A 493 3.81 -25.20 19.00
C HIS A 493 2.55 -25.82 19.63
N ASP A 494 2.60 -27.11 19.92
CA ASP A 494 1.45 -27.91 20.42
C ASP A 494 1.17 -27.76 21.92
N ASP A 495 2.01 -26.99 22.64
CA ASP A 495 1.81 -26.72 24.05
C ASP A 495 0.45 -26.01 24.29
N THR A 496 -0.02 -26.01 25.55
CA THR A 496 -1.28 -25.37 25.94
C THR A 496 -1.16 -23.84 25.85
N TRP A 497 -1.23 -23.30 24.64
CA TRP A 497 -1.33 -21.87 24.42
C TRP A 497 -2.78 -21.43 24.57
N ALA A 498 -3.03 -20.61 25.59
CA ALA A 498 -4.26 -19.86 25.78
C ALA A 498 -3.85 -18.53 26.43
N PRO A 499 -3.99 -17.38 25.74
CA PRO A 499 -3.66 -16.11 26.35
C PRO A 499 -4.66 -15.80 27.47
N GLU A 500 -4.20 -15.11 28.52
CA GLU A 500 -5.09 -14.67 29.59
C GLU A 500 -6.12 -13.65 29.05
N PRO A 501 -7.37 -13.67 29.55
CA PRO A 501 -8.37 -12.67 29.22
C PRO A 501 -7.85 -11.25 29.41
N LEU A 502 -8.15 -10.35 28.47
CA LEU A 502 -7.69 -8.98 28.55
C LEU A 502 -8.36 -8.23 29.70
N TRP A 503 -7.55 -7.76 30.65
CA TRP A 503 -8.01 -6.75 31.61
C TRP A 503 -8.15 -5.43 30.85
N TYR A 504 -9.35 -4.84 30.85
CA TYR A 504 -9.62 -3.62 30.11
C TYR A 504 -8.77 -2.44 30.65
N GLY A 505 -7.66 -2.12 29.98
CA GLY A 505 -6.78 -1.03 30.39
C GLY A 505 -5.43 -1.01 29.65
N ARG A 506 -5.19 0.09 28.92
CA ARG A 506 -3.95 0.51 28.23
C ARG A 506 -3.27 -0.49 27.28
N LEU A 507 -3.41 -0.20 25.99
CA LEU A 507 -2.34 -0.48 25.03
C LEU A 507 -1.20 0.51 25.25
N LYS A 508 -0.01 0.01 25.56
CA LYS A 508 1.24 0.79 25.43
C LYS A 508 2.32 -0.10 24.84
N GLY A 509 2.85 0.31 23.71
CA GLY A 509 4.14 -0.13 23.21
C GLY A 509 4.58 0.79 22.09
N ARG A 510 5.76 1.41 22.22
CA ARG A 510 6.49 2.00 21.09
C ARG A 510 7.71 1.12 20.86
N ARG A 511 7.94 0.63 19.64
CA ARG A 511 9.13 -0.17 19.30
C ARG A 511 10.14 0.63 18.47
N ALA A 512 11.42 0.31 18.64
CA ALA A 512 12.49 0.81 17.79
C ALA A 512 12.70 -0.16 16.61
N SER A 513 12.82 0.38 15.40
CA SER A 513 13.16 -0.35 14.17
C SER A 513 14.57 0.01 13.72
N LEU A 514 15.31 -0.95 13.18
CA LEU A 514 16.68 -0.74 12.68
C LEU A 514 16.71 -0.94 11.16
N TYR A 515 17.48 -0.12 10.44
CA TYR A 515 17.59 -0.12 8.98
C TYR A 515 19.05 -0.10 8.55
N ALA A 516 19.38 -0.78 7.45
CA ALA A 516 20.58 -0.53 6.66
C ALA A 516 20.27 0.53 5.61
N VAL A 517 21.16 1.50 5.40
CA VAL A 517 20.89 2.70 4.59
C VAL A 517 22.00 2.93 3.57
N GLY A 518 21.63 3.28 2.33
CA GLY A 518 22.51 3.90 1.35
C GLY A 518 22.03 5.31 0.99
N SER A 519 22.95 6.26 0.82
CA SER A 519 22.60 7.63 0.38
C SER A 519 23.54 8.19 -0.68
N ALA A 520 23.01 9.08 -1.53
CA ALA A 520 23.75 9.82 -2.55
C ALA A 520 23.30 11.29 -2.60
N THR A 521 24.26 12.22 -2.60
CA THR A 521 24.05 13.67 -2.70
C THR A 521 24.94 14.22 -3.81
N PRO A 522 24.42 14.68 -4.96
CA PRO A 522 25.20 15.38 -5.96
C PRO A 522 25.44 16.85 -5.55
N ILE A 523 26.62 17.34 -5.91
CA ILE A 523 27.08 18.71 -5.74
C ILE A 523 27.35 19.27 -7.15
N PRO A 524 26.52 20.19 -7.70
CA PRO A 524 26.86 20.91 -8.92
C PRO A 524 28.13 21.74 -8.72
N THR A 525 29.08 21.62 -9.64
CA THR A 525 30.16 22.59 -9.77
C THR A 525 29.60 23.90 -10.31
N ALA A 526 29.80 25.01 -9.61
CA ALA A 526 29.63 26.33 -10.20
C ALA A 526 30.46 26.38 -11.49
N THR A 527 29.81 26.70 -12.61
CA THR A 527 30.41 26.84 -13.93
C THR A 527 31.76 27.53 -13.86
N ALA A 528 32.84 26.81 -14.16
CA ALA A 528 34.10 27.43 -14.48
C ALA A 528 33.87 28.30 -15.72
N HIS A 529 33.84 29.62 -15.53
CA HIS A 529 33.85 30.53 -16.65
C HIS A 529 35.11 30.25 -17.48
N SER A 530 34.91 29.98 -18.77
CA SER A 530 35.91 29.91 -19.85
C SER A 530 36.85 28.70 -19.89
N SER A 531 36.38 27.59 -20.45
CA SER A 531 37.04 26.90 -21.57
C SER A 531 36.14 25.76 -22.07
N GLU A 532 36.08 25.56 -23.39
CA GLU A 532 35.20 24.59 -24.08
C GLU A 532 35.46 23.10 -23.73
N GLU A 533 36.33 22.77 -22.77
CA GLU A 533 36.72 21.39 -22.46
C GLU A 533 36.26 20.86 -21.09
N SER A 534 35.63 21.67 -20.23
CA SER A 534 35.12 21.16 -18.96
C SER A 534 33.80 20.39 -19.17
N ARG A 535 33.90 19.07 -19.44
CA ARG A 535 32.79 18.14 -19.22
C ARG A 535 32.20 18.41 -17.83
N GLU A 536 30.89 18.68 -17.74
CA GLU A 536 30.17 18.75 -16.47
C GLU A 536 30.42 17.44 -15.70
N GLN A 537 31.29 17.48 -14.69
CA GLN A 537 31.54 16.34 -13.81
C GLN A 537 30.72 16.52 -12.55
N VAL A 538 29.93 15.49 -12.21
CA VAL A 538 29.11 15.47 -11.00
C VAL A 538 30.02 15.24 -9.80
N LEU A 539 30.26 16.30 -9.02
CA LEU A 539 30.79 16.17 -7.66
C LEU A 539 29.68 15.65 -6.73
N GLY A 540 30.02 15.12 -5.57
CA GLY A 540 29.00 14.58 -4.67
C GLY A 540 29.53 13.66 -3.58
N MET A 541 28.59 13.13 -2.81
CA MET A 541 28.79 12.21 -1.71
C MET A 541 27.97 10.94 -1.91
N GLY A 542 28.58 9.78 -1.63
CA GLY A 542 27.87 8.52 -1.46
C GLY A 542 28.19 7.92 -0.09
N SER A 543 27.21 7.38 0.63
CA SER A 543 27.43 6.74 1.93
C SER A 543 26.60 5.47 2.13
N LEU A 544 27.08 4.62 3.03
CA LEU A 544 26.39 3.45 3.56
C LEU A 544 26.37 3.53 5.09
N GLY A 545 25.29 3.12 5.72
CA GLY A 545 25.11 3.28 7.15
C GLY A 545 23.96 2.49 7.74
N VAL A 546 23.62 2.85 8.96
CA VAL A 546 22.47 2.34 9.70
C VAL A 546 21.59 3.51 10.13
N SER A 547 20.29 3.31 10.13
CA SER A 547 19.36 4.23 10.80
C SER A 547 18.49 3.46 11.77
N PHE A 548 18.16 4.09 12.89
CA PHE A 548 17.13 3.60 13.79
C PHE A 548 15.97 4.57 13.75
N ALA A 549 14.75 4.04 13.76
CA ALA A 549 13.54 4.82 13.86
C ALA A 549 12.74 4.28 15.04
N TRP A 550 12.44 5.14 16.00
CA TRP A 550 11.52 4.85 17.08
C TRP A 550 10.11 5.10 16.57
N ASP A 551 9.47 4.08 16.01
CA ASP A 551 8.04 3.91 16.22
C ASP A 551 7.50 2.50 15.89
N ARG A 552 6.57 2.08 16.75
CA ARG A 552 5.43 1.23 16.40
C ARG A 552 4.51 1.28 17.60
N ASP A 553 3.50 2.12 17.59
CA ASP A 553 2.18 1.62 17.93
C ASP A 553 1.74 0.79 16.71
N PRO A 554 1.86 -0.56 16.74
CA PRO A 554 1.43 -1.39 15.63
C PRO A 554 -0.08 -1.28 15.40
N TRP A 555 -0.80 -0.79 16.41
CA TRP A 555 -2.25 -0.86 16.52
C TRP A 555 -2.93 0.42 16.09
N HIS A 556 -2.32 1.59 16.35
CA HIS A 556 -2.84 2.84 15.83
C HIS A 556 -1.75 3.75 15.29
N ARG A 557 -1.94 4.11 14.03
CA ARG A 557 -1.40 5.30 13.34
C ARG A 557 -1.80 6.63 14.03
N ALA A 558 -2.05 6.64 15.34
CA ALA A 558 -2.54 7.77 16.13
C ALA A 558 -1.51 8.89 16.27
N LEU A 559 -0.22 8.58 16.09
CA LEU A 559 0.80 9.58 15.84
C LEU A 559 1.45 9.26 14.49
N PRO A 560 1.18 10.06 13.44
CA PRO A 560 1.87 9.92 12.15
C PRO A 560 3.35 10.31 12.23
N THR A 561 4.03 10.19 13.37
CA THR A 561 5.36 10.75 13.57
C THR A 561 6.36 9.69 14.02
N SER A 562 7.42 9.48 13.25
CA SER A 562 8.55 8.64 13.67
C SER A 562 9.74 9.52 13.99
N TYR A 563 10.44 9.22 15.09
CA TYR A 563 11.67 9.92 15.46
C TYR A 563 12.83 8.95 15.42
N GLY A 564 13.96 9.35 14.87
CA GLY A 564 15.07 8.44 14.65
C GLY A 564 16.40 9.14 14.58
N GLY A 565 17.41 8.37 14.24
CA GLY A 565 18.72 8.87 13.91
C GLY A 565 19.41 7.95 12.91
N SER A 566 20.38 8.49 12.19
CA SER A 566 21.20 7.69 11.28
C SER A 566 22.69 7.96 11.51
N ALA A 567 23.49 6.93 11.25
CA ALA A 567 24.94 6.99 11.26
C ALA A 567 25.45 6.28 10.00
N GLY A 568 26.34 6.93 9.24
CA GLY A 568 26.87 6.37 8.01
C GLY A 568 28.32 6.75 7.75
N LEU A 569 28.98 5.92 6.96
CA LEU A 569 30.33 6.12 6.44
C LEU A 569 30.26 6.25 4.92
N GLY A 570 30.96 7.23 4.35
CA GLY A 570 30.87 7.54 2.94
C GLY A 570 32.12 8.20 2.38
N ILE A 571 32.04 8.53 1.10
CA ILE A 571 33.09 9.27 0.38
C ILE A 571 32.45 10.53 -0.20
N ARG A 572 33.04 11.69 0.08
CA ARG A 572 32.65 12.99 -0.48
C ARG A 572 33.75 13.50 -1.41
N ARG A 573 33.37 14.00 -2.57
CA ARG A 573 34.25 14.72 -3.51
C ARG A 573 33.83 16.18 -3.55
N THR A 574 34.72 17.06 -3.09
CA THR A 574 34.53 18.52 -3.10
C THR A 574 35.18 19.17 -4.32
N THR A 575 36.23 18.55 -4.87
CA THR A 575 36.88 18.94 -6.11
C THR A 575 37.21 17.69 -6.95
N LEU A 576 37.81 17.88 -8.13
CA LEU A 576 38.27 16.77 -8.97
C LEU A 576 39.37 15.93 -8.31
N GLU A 577 40.18 16.58 -7.46
CA GLU A 577 41.35 15.98 -6.84
C GLU A 577 41.08 15.58 -5.39
N ASP A 578 40.21 16.33 -4.70
CA ASP A 578 39.97 16.17 -3.27
C ASP A 578 38.87 15.15 -2.96
N ARG A 579 39.21 14.18 -2.12
CA ARG A 579 38.31 13.15 -1.60
C ARG A 579 38.42 13.09 -0.09
N TYR A 580 37.26 12.99 0.57
CA TYR A 580 37.16 12.87 2.01
C TYR A 580 36.43 11.58 2.36
N LEU A 581 36.93 10.87 3.37
CA LEU A 581 36.16 9.84 4.05
C LEU A 581 35.23 10.56 5.02
N VAL A 582 33.91 10.43 4.86
CA VAL A 582 32.93 11.17 5.67
C VAL A 582 32.20 10.25 6.61
N VAL A 583 32.14 10.63 7.88
CA VAL A 583 31.20 10.13 8.88
C VAL A 583 30.02 11.09 8.92
N ALA A 584 28.82 10.57 8.69
CA ALA A 584 27.58 11.34 8.78
C ALA A 584 26.75 10.85 9.98
N LEU A 585 26.33 11.77 10.83
CA LEU A 585 25.40 11.53 11.93
C LEU A 585 24.18 12.42 11.75
N SER A 586 22.99 11.88 11.96
CA SER A 586 21.77 12.68 11.92
C SER A 586 20.76 12.29 12.98
N ALA A 587 19.97 13.27 13.41
CA ALA A 587 18.70 13.09 14.11
C ALA A 587 17.58 13.44 13.14
N GLU A 588 16.55 12.61 13.06
CA GLU A 588 15.43 12.78 12.13
C GLU A 588 14.08 12.69 12.83
N GLY A 589 13.14 13.49 12.35
CA GLY A 589 11.72 13.38 12.63
C GLY A 589 10.98 13.23 11.30
N ARG A 590 10.14 12.22 11.17
CA ARG A 590 9.32 11.96 9.99
C ARG A 590 7.86 12.16 10.38
N TRP A 591 7.08 12.78 9.52
CA TRP A 591 5.65 12.99 9.71
C TRP A 591 4.87 12.47 8.51
N TYR A 592 4.27 11.28 8.65
CA TYR A 592 3.48 10.56 7.67
C TYR A 592 2.04 11.04 7.63
N PHE A 593 1.82 12.19 7.02
CA PHE A 593 0.47 12.74 6.83
C PHE A 593 -0.39 11.92 5.84
N LEU A 594 0.23 11.07 5.01
CA LEU A 594 -0.48 10.19 4.06
C LEU A 594 0.33 8.90 3.80
N PRO A 595 0.30 7.88 4.69
CA PRO A 595 1.04 6.64 4.50
C PRO A 595 0.79 6.03 3.09
N PRO A 596 1.83 5.68 2.33
CA PRO A 596 3.24 5.57 2.71
C PRO A 596 4.07 6.88 2.71
N LEU A 597 3.50 7.99 2.27
CA LEU A 597 4.17 9.30 2.11
C LEU A 597 4.18 10.13 3.41
N GLY A 598 5.28 10.83 3.65
CA GLY A 598 5.46 11.75 4.77
C GLY A 598 6.44 12.87 4.46
N LEU A 599 6.54 13.81 5.38
CA LEU A 599 7.61 14.80 5.44
C LEU A 599 8.75 14.26 6.30
N SER A 600 9.99 14.47 5.88
CA SER A 600 11.19 14.20 6.68
C SER A 600 11.80 15.54 7.07
N LEU A 601 12.01 15.73 8.37
CA LEU A 601 12.79 16.81 8.93
C LEU A 601 14.03 16.20 9.58
N VAL A 602 15.20 16.57 9.10
CA VAL A 602 16.47 16.28 9.76
C VAL A 602 16.88 17.56 10.46
N PRO A 603 16.49 17.79 11.73
CA PRO A 603 16.88 19.01 12.42
C PRO A 603 18.39 19.09 12.55
N ILE A 604 19.08 17.97 12.77
CA ILE A 604 20.54 17.96 13.01
C ILE A 604 21.18 16.92 12.09
N ARG A 605 22.13 17.37 11.27
CA ARG A 605 23.04 16.54 10.49
C ARG A 605 24.45 17.07 10.68
N ILE A 606 25.38 16.17 11.03
CA ILE A 606 26.80 16.47 11.19
C ILE A 606 27.55 15.55 10.25
N GLU A 607 28.33 16.13 9.33
CA GLU A 607 29.24 15.42 8.45
C GLU A 607 30.66 15.83 8.78
N THR A 608 31.55 14.85 8.96
CA THR A 608 32.94 15.15 9.26
C THR A 608 33.88 14.05 8.83
N GLY A 609 35.14 14.39 8.54
CA GLY A 609 36.12 13.36 8.26
C GLY A 609 37.42 13.80 7.61
N PRO A 610 38.42 12.90 7.58
CA PRO A 610 39.73 13.22 7.05
C PRO A 610 39.76 13.19 5.52
N ARG A 611 40.63 14.02 4.94
CA ARG A 611 41.02 13.93 3.54
C ARG A 611 41.76 12.61 3.29
N VAL A 612 41.38 11.92 2.23
CA VAL A 612 42.01 10.66 1.80
C VAL A 612 42.76 10.78 0.47
N ALA A 613 42.46 11.82 -0.33
CA ALA A 613 43.21 12.16 -1.55
C ALA A 613 43.02 13.65 -1.88
N GLY A 614 44.01 14.27 -2.56
CA GLY A 614 43.92 15.65 -3.08
C GLY A 614 45.05 16.59 -2.65
N SER A 615 45.08 17.81 -3.20
CA SER A 615 46.18 18.79 -2.99
C SER A 615 45.88 19.75 -1.82
N SER A 616 46.90 20.33 -1.17
CA SER A 616 46.75 21.10 0.08
C SER A 616 45.87 22.35 0.00
N ASN A 617 45.40 22.73 -1.19
CA ASN A 617 44.73 23.99 -1.47
C ASN A 617 43.28 23.76 -1.95
N ASP A 618 42.51 22.94 -1.24
CA ASP A 618 41.06 22.86 -1.45
C ASP A 618 40.44 24.22 -1.03
N PRO A 619 39.87 24.99 -1.97
CA PRO A 619 39.34 26.32 -1.67
C PRO A 619 37.98 26.27 -0.97
N SER A 620 37.41 25.07 -0.72
CA SER A 620 36.14 24.94 -0.03
C SER A 620 36.24 25.41 1.43
N ARG A 621 35.29 26.25 1.84
CA ARG A 621 35.22 26.82 3.20
C ARG A 621 34.92 25.78 4.28
N GLU A 622 34.53 24.57 3.88
CA GLU A 622 34.17 23.43 4.75
C GLU A 622 35.40 22.64 5.24
N VAL A 623 36.60 23.07 4.85
CA VAL A 623 37.86 22.35 5.07
C VAL A 623 38.81 23.19 5.94
N SER A 624 39.11 22.68 7.14
CA SER A 624 40.18 23.19 7.99
C SER A 624 41.39 22.27 7.88
N GLY A 625 42.30 22.59 6.96
CA GLY A 625 43.48 21.77 6.68
C GLY A 625 43.12 20.42 6.01
N ASN A 626 43.38 19.30 6.70
CA ASN A 626 43.12 17.95 6.18
C ASN A 626 41.77 17.38 6.64
N PHE A 627 40.87 18.22 7.17
CA PHE A 627 39.66 17.76 7.81
C PHE A 627 38.43 18.53 7.34
N PHE A 628 37.37 17.78 7.02
CA PHE A 628 36.08 18.26 6.59
C PHE A 628 35.11 18.33 7.78
N PHE A 629 34.32 19.40 7.88
CA PHE A 629 33.22 19.50 8.84
C PHE A 629 32.06 20.33 8.30
N GLN A 630 30.85 19.79 8.39
CA GLN A 630 29.60 20.46 8.02
C GLN A 630 28.51 20.09 9.03
N ALA A 631 27.74 21.08 9.49
CA ALA A 631 26.57 20.86 10.34
C ALA A 631 25.36 21.62 9.78
N GLY A 632 24.18 21.00 9.77
CA GLY A 632 22.98 21.66 9.25
C GLY A 632 21.69 20.87 9.39
N SER A 633 20.64 21.37 8.75
CA SER A 633 19.29 20.77 8.75
C SER A 633 18.82 20.41 7.34
N ARG A 634 17.90 19.45 7.19
CA ARG A 634 17.26 19.12 5.91
C ARG A 634 15.74 18.98 6.04
N LEU A 635 15.04 19.32 4.97
CA LEU A 635 13.62 19.03 4.78
C LEU A 635 13.46 18.16 3.54
N GLY A 636 12.59 17.15 3.59
CA GLY A 636 12.38 16.22 2.50
C GLY A 636 11.04 15.54 2.51
N LEU A 637 10.87 14.64 1.55
CA LEU A 637 9.79 13.68 1.48
C LEU A 637 10.31 12.32 1.96
N ALA A 638 9.52 11.64 2.78
CA ALA A 638 9.73 10.25 3.17
C ALA A 638 8.67 9.38 2.50
N PHE A 639 9.06 8.20 2.06
CA PHE A 639 8.17 7.16 1.56
C PHE A 639 8.54 5.85 2.25
N THR A 640 7.59 5.22 2.93
CA THR A 640 7.81 3.95 3.64
C THR A 640 6.91 2.87 3.05
N GLY A 641 7.50 1.87 2.39
CA GLY A 641 6.79 0.76 1.78
C GLY A 641 7.34 -0.60 2.25
N GLY A 642 6.58 -1.30 3.09
CA GLY A 642 6.96 -2.62 3.61
C GLY A 642 8.27 -2.58 4.42
N ILE A 643 9.32 -3.20 3.88
CA ILE A 643 10.68 -3.22 4.44
C ILE A 643 11.58 -2.11 3.88
N VAL A 644 11.13 -1.30 2.93
CA VAL A 644 11.97 -0.28 2.26
C VAL A 644 11.49 1.13 2.61
N ASP A 645 12.44 1.98 2.98
CA ASP A 645 12.24 3.42 3.17
C ASP A 645 13.00 4.19 2.08
N PHE A 646 12.34 5.14 1.43
CA PHE A 646 12.98 6.11 0.56
C PHE A 646 12.84 7.50 1.17
N LEU A 647 13.93 8.24 1.26
CA LEU A 647 13.92 9.65 1.63
C LEU A 647 14.54 10.47 0.51
N ILE A 648 13.81 11.47 0.05
CA ILE A 648 14.28 12.48 -0.89
C ILE A 648 14.33 13.78 -0.12
N GLN A 649 15.53 14.21 0.23
CA GLN A 649 15.76 15.40 1.05
C GLN A 649 16.33 16.51 0.18
N GLY A 650 15.88 17.74 0.45
CA GLY A 650 16.48 18.94 -0.09
C GLY A 650 17.92 19.14 0.42
N PRO A 651 18.54 20.26 0.04
CA PRO A 651 19.92 20.55 0.40
C PRO A 651 20.08 20.78 1.90
N THR A 652 21.31 20.58 2.40
CA THR A 652 21.65 20.87 3.80
C THR A 652 21.64 22.38 4.04
N LEU A 653 20.76 22.85 4.91
CA LEU A 653 20.79 24.21 5.44
C LEU A 653 21.89 24.29 6.49
N VAL A 654 23.07 24.76 6.09
CA VAL A 654 24.27 24.79 6.95
C VAL A 654 24.11 25.85 8.04
N TRP A 655 24.50 25.51 9.27
CA TRP A 655 24.39 26.38 10.45
C TRP A 655 25.59 27.33 10.59
N HIS A 656 25.85 28.16 9.57
CA HIS A 656 26.87 29.21 9.59
C HIS A 656 26.30 30.56 9.14
N ASP A 657 27.09 31.64 9.27
CA ASP A 657 26.65 33.03 9.10
C ASP A 657 26.05 33.36 7.70
N GLU A 658 26.27 32.52 6.69
CA GLU A 658 25.63 32.54 5.37
C GLU A 658 24.87 31.21 5.13
N PRO A 659 23.54 31.15 5.31
CA PRO A 659 22.77 29.89 5.38
C PRO A 659 22.58 29.14 4.05
N PHE A 660 23.09 29.70 2.94
CA PHE A 660 23.05 29.09 1.60
C PHE A 660 24.43 29.22 0.95
N GLN A 661 25.21 28.13 0.92
CA GLN A 661 26.33 28.03 -0.02
C GLN A 661 25.84 27.39 -1.30
N ASP A 662 26.28 27.94 -2.44
CA ASP A 662 26.01 27.38 -3.76
C ASP A 662 26.53 25.94 -3.81
N GLY A 663 25.65 24.95 -3.95
CA GLY A 663 26.04 23.70 -4.59
C GLY A 663 25.63 22.37 -3.98
N GLU A 664 24.80 22.24 -2.95
CA GLU A 664 24.08 20.97 -2.70
C GLU A 664 22.67 21.09 -3.31
N ILE A 665 22.20 20.08 -4.07
CA ILE A 665 20.86 20.14 -4.71
C ILE A 665 19.85 19.22 -4.01
N VAL A 666 20.08 17.90 -4.00
CA VAL A 666 19.11 16.91 -3.49
C VAL A 666 19.86 15.69 -2.94
N SER A 667 19.52 15.21 -1.75
CA SER A 667 20.00 13.93 -1.23
C SER A 667 18.94 12.85 -1.38
N VAL A 668 19.32 11.74 -1.99
CA VAL A 668 18.47 10.54 -2.05
C VAL A 668 19.02 9.51 -1.08
N GLN A 669 18.18 9.01 -0.20
CA GLN A 669 18.49 7.98 0.78
C GLN A 669 17.52 6.82 0.62
N MET A 670 18.04 5.60 0.63
CA MET A 670 17.27 4.36 0.61
C MET A 670 17.65 3.53 1.84
N GLY A 671 16.67 3.18 2.66
CA GLY A 671 16.79 2.31 3.82
C GLY A 671 16.10 0.97 3.59
N ILE A 672 16.67 -0.11 4.12
CA ILE A 672 16.08 -1.45 4.16
C ILE A 672 15.99 -1.85 5.64
N ARG A 673 14.77 -2.14 6.13
CA ARG A 673 14.51 -2.55 7.51
C ARG A 673 15.15 -3.92 7.76
N LEU A 674 15.87 -4.00 8.87
CA LEU A 674 16.54 -5.22 9.35
C LEU A 674 15.70 -5.93 10.40
N HIS A 675 14.99 -5.17 11.26
CA HIS A 675 14.15 -5.65 12.35
C HIS A 675 12.95 -4.74 12.60
#